data_AF-A0A2V9N3N6-F1
#
_entry.id   AF-A0A2V9N3N6-F1
#
_cell.length_a   1.000
_cell.length_b   1.000
_cell.length_c   1.000
_cell.angle_alpha   90.00
_cell.angle_beta   90.00
_cell.angle_gamma   90.00
#
_symmetry.space_group_name_H-M   'P 1'
#
loop_
_entity.id
_entity.type
_entity.pdbx_description
1 polymer ?
#
loop_
_entity_poly.entity_id
_entity_poly.type
_entity_poly.pdbx_seq_one_letter_code
_entity_poly.pdbx_strand_id
1 'polypeptide(L)'
;MLASSSKAIEDAGGTLSFLDKNEVEGARILPASKNQKKDEQGDTIIDTDSEAYILSKQMGEEQGSRDFLDSIDALLDSGCFDPSVRNDVVSEFAGQQFDGSGHGVPIKMPNLVALKEGQIVVDATGDPGAAAEGKEHTGQQNFGAGSGGSGGFPAREGSNGEAGTGASGSDALSGKRYVVGGPAVADNGISGTGHGAPVGYSTRGSVPAGEGPQNQGDVGPSPSSWRNAHGLRNTRSGSFMEMVEASVQRSLLEERGNPQKSYTSLARILRNTGVDKILDNFPTERRQELTSLPPERLAAEYIEDTALQLAGKKLQSAEGQTQKLLIEEDAVRLLARSLQATQMADRLAQKLAKFIQEFAVPPHLQEKIREELQWSTLSGPKRYDRLMAIKHYSSTEFRRLIDLAKEFIKAREMNLVTALATHYFDFLDEPGQIDVTELSRAPELIRSIPLAQAGFSSKTIERLGRALMREDLSDFIHAQAATALTILAQSVASFESFQDVLAIGNILESSFNRDPEKHKKCCGISLGRLLPAAAIDRIIELFLLQRGDSVWSKSSATLLRFAAPASIESVFNHLIDERDARNRLALIRLIGHLGKASIEVAYKYLKDERWYVVRNICGVLAELKDPDLADHIVPALEHHDARVQQAALKALVRSRTVRAAPVLAGSLLKLAPNILDEALDELMFLRHVKTIEGLEAFICGAVSNLAASRKAIQVLNAIDVDEALESLATLLRNEKLEIIVRRAALQALSNNRSDEAIALLEEFAKTHGPLADEAGNALKKAAGAK
;
A
#
# COMPACT_ATOMS: atom_id res chain seq x y z
N MET A 1 22.76 -22.66 -45.37
CA MET A 1 22.32 -21.32 -44.91
C MET A 1 22.19 -20.32 -46.05
N LEU A 2 23.20 -20.18 -46.94
CA LEU A 2 23.14 -19.24 -48.09
C LEU A 2 22.22 -19.66 -49.26
N ALA A 3 21.61 -20.84 -49.18
CA ALA A 3 20.51 -21.26 -50.04
C ALA A 3 19.52 -22.10 -49.20
N SER A 4 18.33 -21.58 -48.96
CA SER A 4 17.20 -22.28 -48.35
C SER A 4 15.98 -22.18 -49.27
N SER A 5 15.15 -23.22 -49.33
CA SER A 5 13.95 -23.20 -50.17
C SER A 5 12.94 -22.16 -49.67
N SER A 6 12.31 -21.41 -50.58
CA SER A 6 11.31 -20.38 -50.26
C SER A 6 10.20 -20.87 -49.32
N LYS A 7 9.78 -22.13 -49.47
CA LYS A 7 8.76 -22.77 -48.64
C LYS A 7 9.13 -22.85 -47.15
N ALA A 8 10.40 -23.14 -46.84
CA ALA A 8 10.89 -23.21 -45.47
C ALA A 8 10.96 -21.83 -44.79
N ILE A 9 11.14 -20.78 -45.59
CA ILE A 9 11.18 -19.39 -45.11
C ILE A 9 9.75 -18.89 -44.81
N GLU A 10 8.80 -19.24 -45.67
CA GLU A 10 7.37 -18.93 -45.46
C GLU A 10 6.82 -19.66 -44.22
N ASP A 11 7.12 -20.96 -44.07
CA ASP A 11 6.69 -21.76 -42.90
C ASP A 11 7.25 -21.24 -41.57
N ALA A 12 8.38 -20.52 -41.59
CA ALA A 12 8.99 -19.93 -40.40
C ALA A 12 8.44 -18.55 -40.01
N GLY A 13 7.52 -17.98 -40.81
CA GLY A 13 6.92 -16.66 -40.60
C GLY A 13 7.55 -15.53 -41.42
N GLY A 14 8.32 -15.86 -42.47
CA GLY A 14 9.01 -14.89 -43.33
C GLY A 14 10.53 -14.87 -43.12
N THR A 15 11.24 -14.08 -43.93
CA THR A 15 12.71 -14.02 -43.98
C THR A 15 13.34 -13.60 -42.65
N LEU A 16 12.77 -12.63 -41.94
CA LEU A 16 13.31 -12.17 -40.65
C LEU A 16 13.16 -13.25 -39.56
N SER A 17 11.96 -13.83 -39.40
CA SER A 17 11.73 -14.91 -38.42
C SER A 17 12.47 -16.21 -38.74
N PHE A 18 12.74 -16.49 -40.02
CA PHE A 18 13.58 -17.62 -40.42
C PHE A 18 15.05 -17.40 -40.04
N LEU A 19 15.56 -16.18 -40.19
CA LEU A 19 16.94 -15.81 -39.85
C LEU A 19 17.17 -15.75 -38.33
N ASP A 20 16.21 -15.25 -37.54
CA ASP A 20 16.28 -15.27 -36.08
C ASP A 20 16.36 -16.70 -35.51
N LYS A 21 15.70 -17.66 -36.18
CA LYS A 21 15.73 -19.08 -35.82
C LYS A 21 16.99 -19.81 -36.31
N ASN A 22 17.71 -19.25 -37.28
CA ASN A 22 18.84 -19.88 -37.96
C ASN A 22 19.98 -18.86 -38.16
N GLU A 23 20.56 -18.38 -37.06
CA GLU A 23 21.69 -17.46 -37.08
C GLU A 23 22.96 -18.14 -37.63
N VAL A 24 23.74 -17.40 -38.42
CA VAL A 24 25.05 -17.84 -38.90
C VAL A 24 26.11 -17.33 -37.93
N GLU A 25 26.88 -18.26 -37.36
CA GLU A 25 27.94 -17.93 -36.41
C GLU A 25 28.97 -16.98 -37.03
N GLY A 26 29.19 -15.82 -36.40
CA GLY A 26 30.10 -14.78 -36.89
C GLY A 26 29.54 -13.84 -37.97
N ALA A 27 28.25 -13.92 -38.32
CA ALA A 27 27.64 -13.02 -39.32
C ALA A 27 26.33 -12.38 -38.82
N ARG A 28 26.23 -11.04 -38.94
CA ARG A 28 24.99 -10.29 -38.68
C ARG A 28 24.28 -9.97 -39.99
N ILE A 29 22.97 -10.23 -40.07
CA ILE A 29 22.16 -10.01 -41.27
C ILE A 29 21.15 -8.90 -41.00
N LEU A 30 21.12 -7.87 -41.88
CA LEU A 30 20.28 -6.69 -41.72
C LEU A 30 19.48 -6.41 -43.00
N PRO A 31 18.19 -6.04 -42.90
CA PRO A 31 17.36 -5.80 -44.08
C PRO A 31 17.76 -4.50 -44.78
N ALA A 32 18.23 -4.54 -46.04
CA ALA A 32 18.60 -3.35 -46.79
C ALA A 32 17.43 -2.35 -46.89
N SER A 33 17.69 -1.04 -46.75
CA SER A 33 16.64 -0.02 -46.88
C SER A 33 16.35 0.26 -48.36
N LYS A 34 15.12 0.68 -48.69
CA LYS A 34 14.68 0.90 -50.09
C LYS A 34 15.51 1.97 -50.84
N ASN A 35 16.23 2.82 -50.11
CA ASN A 35 16.94 3.97 -50.68
C ASN A 35 18.47 3.75 -50.79
N GLN A 36 18.95 2.52 -50.62
CA GLN A 36 20.39 2.22 -50.67
C GLN A 36 20.90 2.02 -52.08
N LYS A 37 22.08 2.58 -52.35
CA LYS A 37 22.79 2.39 -53.62
C LYS A 37 23.26 0.94 -53.70
N LYS A 38 22.97 0.33 -54.86
CA LYS A 38 23.43 -1.00 -55.20
C LYS A 38 24.48 -0.89 -56.29
N ASP A 39 25.45 -1.78 -56.29
CA ASP A 39 26.37 -1.93 -57.42
C ASP A 39 25.70 -2.67 -58.59
N GLU A 40 26.44 -2.85 -59.69
CA GLU A 40 25.97 -3.54 -60.90
C GLU A 40 25.67 -5.03 -60.68
N GLN A 41 26.13 -5.60 -59.57
CA GLN A 41 25.91 -7.00 -59.16
C GLN A 41 24.72 -7.14 -58.20
N GLY A 42 24.14 -6.01 -57.76
CA GLY A 42 22.99 -5.96 -56.87
C GLY A 42 23.34 -5.91 -55.39
N ASP A 43 24.63 -5.84 -55.05
CA ASP A 43 25.13 -5.76 -53.68
C ASP A 43 24.98 -4.34 -53.13
N THR A 44 24.69 -4.25 -51.84
CA THR A 44 24.44 -2.97 -51.17
C THR A 44 25.75 -2.30 -50.85
N ILE A 45 25.99 -1.11 -51.43
CA ILE A 45 27.19 -0.33 -51.17
C ILE A 45 27.01 0.41 -49.83
N ILE A 46 27.91 0.16 -48.88
CA ILE A 46 27.97 0.87 -47.60
C ILE A 46 29.12 1.88 -47.67
N ASP A 47 28.79 3.17 -47.69
CA ASP A 47 29.77 4.28 -47.80
C ASP A 47 30.57 4.52 -46.48
N THR A 48 30.26 3.76 -45.43
CA THR A 48 30.85 3.85 -44.08
C THR A 48 31.27 2.46 -43.61
N ASP A 49 32.04 2.37 -42.52
CA ASP A 49 32.33 1.05 -41.96
C ASP A 49 31.03 0.34 -41.56
N SER A 50 31.05 -0.99 -41.66
CA SER A 50 29.89 -1.83 -41.39
C SER A 50 29.34 -1.61 -39.97
N GLU A 51 30.20 -1.22 -39.02
CA GLU A 51 29.83 -0.88 -37.64
C GLU A 51 29.09 0.46 -37.52
N ALA A 52 29.60 1.57 -38.07
CA ALA A 52 28.89 2.86 -37.98
C ALA A 52 27.59 2.85 -38.75
N TYR A 53 27.51 2.08 -39.82
CA TYR A 53 26.28 1.89 -40.57
C TYR A 53 25.19 1.22 -39.72
N ILE A 54 25.54 0.22 -38.90
CA ILE A 54 24.61 -0.42 -37.95
C ILE A 54 24.12 0.58 -36.90
N LEU A 55 25.04 1.36 -36.33
CA LEU A 55 24.76 2.37 -35.31
C LEU A 55 23.84 3.48 -35.84
N SER A 56 24.12 3.97 -37.04
CA SER A 56 23.30 4.97 -37.73
C SER A 56 21.86 4.48 -37.96
N LYS A 57 21.71 3.20 -38.32
CA LYS A 57 20.41 2.60 -38.65
C LYS A 57 19.55 2.30 -37.43
N GLN A 58 20.14 1.81 -36.33
CA GLN A 58 19.43 1.60 -35.06
C GLN A 58 18.89 2.93 -34.49
N MET A 59 19.59 4.04 -34.72
CA MET A 59 19.14 5.37 -34.32
C MET A 59 18.22 6.06 -35.35
N GLY A 60 18.12 5.52 -36.57
CA GLY A 60 17.33 6.09 -37.67
C GLY A 60 15.82 5.87 -37.54
N GLU A 61 15.36 4.99 -36.65
CA GLU A 61 13.94 4.70 -36.42
C GLU A 61 13.25 5.72 -35.48
N GLU A 62 14.00 6.58 -34.79
CA GLU A 62 13.49 7.67 -33.93
C GLU A 62 13.67 9.06 -34.57
N GLN A 63 13.23 9.21 -35.83
CA GLN A 63 13.22 10.51 -36.50
C GLN A 63 12.07 11.39 -35.98
N GLY A 64 12.37 12.17 -34.95
CA GLY A 64 11.61 13.35 -34.57
C GLY A 64 12.54 14.54 -34.39
N SER A 65 12.22 15.66 -35.04
CA SER A 65 12.83 16.97 -34.75
C SER A 65 12.38 17.42 -33.36
N ARG A 66 13.08 16.99 -32.30
CA ARG A 66 12.89 17.52 -30.95
C ARG A 66 14.25 17.81 -30.30
N ASP A 67 14.41 19.11 -30.11
CA ASP A 67 15.47 19.98 -29.60
C ASP A 67 16.64 19.40 -28.78
N PHE A 68 17.81 19.97 -29.05
CA PHE A 68 19.06 19.79 -28.30
C PHE A 68 18.88 19.82 -26.76
N LEU A 69 17.97 20.67 -26.26
CA LEU A 69 17.63 20.78 -24.85
C LEU A 69 16.98 19.51 -24.27
N ASP A 70 16.15 18.82 -25.06
CA ASP A 70 15.55 17.53 -24.65
C ASP A 70 16.62 16.44 -24.55
N SER A 71 17.68 16.53 -25.36
CA SER A 71 18.82 15.59 -25.27
C SER A 71 19.68 15.84 -24.03
N ILE A 72 19.84 17.10 -23.62
CA ILE A 72 20.48 17.46 -22.33
C ILE A 72 19.61 16.97 -21.16
N ASP A 73 18.30 17.21 -21.21
CA ASP A 73 17.39 16.79 -20.16
C ASP A 73 17.34 15.25 -20.04
N ALA A 74 17.30 14.54 -21.17
CA ALA A 74 17.38 13.08 -21.20
C ALA A 74 18.74 12.55 -20.73
N LEU A 75 19.84 13.28 -20.99
CA LEU A 75 21.15 12.94 -20.43
C LEU A 75 21.13 13.09 -18.90
N LEU A 76 20.58 14.16 -18.35
CA LEU A 76 20.50 14.35 -16.90
C LEU A 76 19.50 13.38 -16.23
N ASP A 77 18.41 13.03 -16.91
CA ASP A 77 17.51 11.94 -16.49
C ASP A 77 18.26 10.62 -16.35
N SER A 78 19.17 10.33 -17.29
CA SER A 78 19.96 9.10 -17.29
C SER A 78 20.91 8.97 -16.09
N GLY A 79 21.36 10.11 -15.55
CA GLY A 79 22.21 10.20 -14.36
C GLY A 79 21.45 10.39 -13.04
N CYS A 80 20.11 10.24 -13.05
CA CYS A 80 19.23 10.37 -11.88
C CYS A 80 19.27 11.74 -11.18
N PHE A 81 19.53 12.83 -11.90
CA PHE A 81 19.49 14.17 -11.30
C PHE A 81 18.06 14.55 -10.90
N ASP A 82 17.93 15.26 -9.77
CA ASP A 82 16.64 15.76 -9.29
C ASP A 82 15.96 16.66 -10.34
N PRO A 83 14.63 16.60 -10.49
CA PRO A 83 13.89 17.42 -11.45
C PRO A 83 14.18 18.93 -11.35
N SER A 84 14.46 19.43 -10.14
CA SER A 84 14.83 20.83 -9.90
C SER A 84 16.17 21.19 -10.55
N VAL A 85 17.19 20.33 -10.38
CA VAL A 85 18.53 20.53 -10.94
C VAL A 85 18.49 20.43 -12.47
N ARG A 86 17.68 19.51 -13.00
CA ARG A 86 17.45 19.37 -14.44
C ARG A 86 16.87 20.64 -15.06
N ASN A 87 15.82 21.18 -14.45
CA ASN A 87 15.20 22.42 -14.91
C ASN A 87 16.16 23.62 -14.84
N ASP A 88 16.94 23.74 -13.77
CA ASP A 88 17.92 24.80 -13.61
C ASP A 88 18.97 24.76 -14.75
N VAL A 89 19.54 23.59 -15.01
CA VAL A 89 20.56 23.39 -16.06
C VAL A 89 19.98 23.60 -17.46
N VAL A 90 18.79 23.05 -17.76
CA VAL A 90 18.13 23.25 -19.07
C VAL A 90 17.81 24.73 -19.28
N SER A 91 17.40 25.45 -18.24
CA SER A 91 17.14 26.90 -18.32
C SER A 91 18.41 27.74 -18.53
N GLU A 92 19.55 27.30 -17.98
CA GLU A 92 20.85 27.94 -18.18
C GLU A 92 21.32 27.79 -19.64
N PHE A 93 21.19 26.60 -20.22
CA PHE A 93 21.49 26.35 -21.64
C PHE A 93 20.51 27.05 -22.59
N ALA A 94 19.25 27.25 -22.19
CA ALA A 94 18.28 28.04 -22.95
C ALA A 94 18.55 29.55 -22.88
N GLY A 95 19.24 30.03 -21.84
CA GLY A 95 19.57 31.44 -21.61
C GLY A 95 20.89 31.92 -22.23
N GLN A 96 21.78 31.01 -22.64
CA GLN A 96 23.02 31.36 -23.34
C GLN A 96 22.75 31.69 -24.82
N GLN A 97 22.94 32.94 -25.23
CA GLN A 97 23.06 33.28 -26.66
C GLN A 97 24.32 32.60 -27.21
N PHE A 98 24.15 31.70 -28.17
CA PHE A 98 25.25 31.07 -28.88
C PHE A 98 25.99 32.12 -29.71
N ASP A 99 27.20 32.49 -29.28
CA ASP A 99 28.12 33.28 -30.09
C ASP A 99 28.45 32.51 -31.36
N GLY A 100 28.18 33.14 -32.51
CA GLY A 100 28.23 32.56 -33.85
C GLY A 100 29.64 32.23 -34.34
N SER A 101 30.33 31.30 -33.70
CA SER A 101 31.51 30.63 -34.27
C SER A 101 31.22 29.13 -34.44
N GLY A 102 30.70 28.80 -35.63
CA GLY A 102 30.80 27.44 -36.19
C GLY A 102 29.54 26.58 -36.13
N HIS A 103 28.34 27.13 -36.38
CA HIS A 103 27.12 26.31 -36.45
C HIS A 103 26.50 26.37 -37.85
N GLY A 104 26.27 25.19 -38.42
CA GLY A 104 25.56 25.02 -39.69
C GLY A 104 24.20 25.72 -39.61
N VAL A 105 24.02 26.70 -40.48
CA VAL A 105 22.78 27.48 -40.59
C VAL A 105 21.65 26.51 -40.95
N PRO A 106 20.52 26.49 -40.22
CA PRO A 106 19.31 25.85 -40.71
C PRO A 106 18.90 26.56 -42.00
N ILE A 107 18.88 25.83 -43.11
CA ILE A 107 18.33 26.33 -44.37
C ILE A 107 16.90 26.78 -44.07
N LYS A 108 16.61 28.08 -44.21
CA LYS A 108 15.23 28.59 -44.20
C LYS A 108 14.44 27.81 -45.25
N MET A 109 13.33 27.18 -44.85
CA MET A 109 12.37 26.69 -45.83
C MET A 109 11.98 27.86 -46.74
N PRO A 110 12.13 27.76 -48.07
CA PRO A 110 11.53 28.74 -48.95
C PRO A 110 10.02 28.67 -48.79
N ASN A 111 9.37 29.82 -48.61
CA ASN A 111 7.92 29.92 -48.68
C ASN A 111 7.49 29.42 -50.06
N LEU A 112 6.83 28.25 -50.10
CA LEU A 112 6.22 27.73 -51.32
C LEU A 112 4.97 28.56 -51.62
N VAL A 113 5.08 29.48 -52.57
CA VAL A 113 3.93 30.09 -53.24
C VAL A 113 3.67 29.29 -54.52
N ALA A 114 2.46 28.75 -54.67
CA ALA A 114 2.07 28.04 -55.88
C ALA A 114 1.96 29.03 -57.06
N LEU A 115 2.92 28.97 -57.99
CA LEU A 115 2.85 29.66 -59.28
C LEU A 115 1.90 28.87 -60.21
N LYS A 116 0.94 29.57 -60.82
CA LYS A 116 0.16 29.03 -61.95
C LYS A 116 1.00 29.13 -63.23
N GLU A 117 0.83 28.16 -64.14
CA GLU A 117 1.62 28.03 -65.37
C GLU A 117 1.72 29.34 -66.17
N GLY A 118 2.96 29.79 -66.42
CA GLY A 118 3.25 30.82 -67.42
C GLY A 118 4.02 32.08 -66.98
N GLN A 119 4.53 32.19 -65.74
CA GLN A 119 5.31 33.37 -65.33
C GLN A 119 6.78 33.04 -65.01
N ILE A 120 7.69 33.83 -65.58
CA ILE A 120 9.14 33.82 -65.36
C ILE A 120 9.47 34.96 -64.40
N VAL A 121 10.22 34.66 -63.33
CA VAL A 121 10.69 35.67 -62.36
C VAL A 121 12.13 36.05 -62.71
N VAL A 122 12.40 37.35 -62.81
CA VAL A 122 13.73 37.94 -63.02
C VAL A 122 14.19 38.55 -61.68
N ASP A 123 15.44 38.28 -61.30
CA ASP A 123 16.04 38.76 -60.05
C ASP A 123 16.31 40.28 -60.07
N ALA A 124 16.04 40.94 -58.95
CA ALA A 124 16.43 42.33 -58.71
C ALA A 124 17.22 42.47 -57.40
N THR A 125 18.40 43.08 -57.56
CA THR A 125 19.44 43.41 -56.58
C THR A 125 19.08 44.62 -55.71
N GLY A 126 19.52 44.60 -54.43
CA GLY A 126 20.15 45.75 -53.75
C GLY A 126 19.32 46.72 -52.90
N ASP A 127 19.22 46.42 -51.59
CA ASP A 127 19.55 47.25 -50.40
C ASP A 127 18.97 48.70 -50.20
N PRO A 128 19.16 49.39 -49.04
CA PRO A 128 18.17 49.49 -47.96
C PRO A 128 17.79 50.94 -47.57
N GLY A 129 16.70 51.15 -46.80
CA GLY A 129 16.53 52.39 -46.03
C GLY A 129 15.11 52.81 -45.61
N ALA A 130 14.93 52.90 -44.29
CA ALA A 130 14.15 53.91 -43.53
C ALA A 130 12.60 54.02 -43.61
N ALA A 131 11.99 53.68 -42.45
CA ALA A 131 10.99 54.42 -41.66
C ALA A 131 9.93 55.33 -42.32
N ALA A 132 8.64 55.10 -41.97
CA ALA A 132 7.74 56.12 -41.38
C ALA A 132 6.32 55.58 -41.07
N GLU A 133 5.91 55.75 -39.81
CA GLU A 133 4.64 56.29 -39.28
C GLU A 133 3.25 55.96 -39.91
N GLY A 134 2.43 55.28 -39.09
CA GLY A 134 1.17 55.78 -38.50
C GLY A 134 0.04 56.37 -39.36
N LYS A 135 -1.16 55.74 -39.31
CA LYS A 135 -2.42 56.34 -38.80
C LYS A 135 -3.63 55.40 -38.90
N GLU A 136 -4.42 55.43 -37.82
CA GLU A 136 -5.79 54.89 -37.70
C GLU A 136 -6.83 55.79 -38.39
N HIS A 137 -7.92 55.22 -38.93
CA HIS A 137 -9.30 55.56 -38.54
C HIS A 137 -10.39 54.66 -39.18
N THR A 138 -11.13 53.96 -38.29
CA THR A 138 -12.61 53.84 -38.15
C THR A 138 -13.59 53.50 -39.29
N GLY A 139 -14.42 52.45 -39.02
CA GLY A 139 -15.90 52.35 -39.23
C GLY A 139 -16.42 52.06 -40.65
N GLN A 140 -17.47 51.27 -40.93
CA GLN A 140 -18.56 50.64 -40.15
C GLN A 140 -19.36 49.70 -41.11
N GLN A 141 -19.80 48.50 -40.64
CA GLN A 141 -20.99 47.62 -40.97
C GLN A 141 -21.47 47.44 -42.46
N ASN A 142 -22.01 46.33 -43.00
CA ASN A 142 -22.73 45.14 -42.50
C ASN A 142 -22.93 44.06 -43.62
N PHE A 143 -23.58 42.92 -43.28
CA PHE A 143 -24.11 41.77 -44.07
C PHE A 143 -23.17 40.54 -44.25
N GLY A 144 -23.55 39.28 -44.02
CA GLY A 144 -24.79 38.64 -43.55
C GLY A 144 -24.74 37.09 -43.67
N ALA A 145 -25.66 36.40 -42.96
CA ALA A 145 -26.08 34.98 -43.03
C ALA A 145 -25.08 33.86 -42.63
N GLY A 146 -25.42 32.75 -41.95
CA GLY A 146 -26.67 32.18 -41.43
C GLY A 146 -26.52 30.65 -41.18
N SER A 147 -27.35 30.08 -40.29
CA SER A 147 -27.55 28.64 -39.93
C SER A 147 -26.54 28.01 -38.94
N GLY A 148 -26.86 27.45 -37.77
CA GLY A 148 -28.05 26.71 -37.24
C GLY A 148 -27.64 25.23 -37.01
N GLY A 149 -27.90 24.48 -35.92
CA GLY A 149 -28.55 24.70 -34.62
C GLY A 149 -28.75 23.36 -33.86
N SER A 150 -29.14 23.47 -32.57
CA SER A 150 -29.88 22.52 -31.69
C SER A 150 -29.15 21.27 -31.14
N GLY A 151 -29.34 20.76 -29.91
CA GLY A 151 -30.23 21.01 -28.74
C GLY A 151 -30.11 19.75 -27.83
N GLY A 152 -30.48 19.63 -26.55
CA GLY A 152 -31.13 20.42 -25.51
C GLY A 152 -31.27 19.51 -24.26
N PHE A 153 -31.35 20.11 -23.06
CA PHE A 153 -31.74 19.45 -21.80
C PHE A 153 -33.25 19.11 -21.78
N PRO A 154 -33.74 18.32 -20.80
CA PRO A 154 -34.40 18.99 -19.67
C PRO A 154 -34.23 18.30 -18.31
N ALA A 155 -34.31 19.13 -17.26
CA ALA A 155 -34.66 18.74 -15.89
C ALA A 155 -36.19 18.84 -15.69
N ARG A 156 -36.74 18.09 -14.72
CA ARG A 156 -38.11 18.30 -14.20
C ARG A 156 -38.19 17.98 -12.70
N GLU A 157 -38.90 18.86 -11.99
CA GLU A 157 -39.18 18.87 -10.54
C GLU A 157 -40.23 17.83 -10.06
N GLY A 158 -40.05 17.37 -8.81
CA GLY A 158 -41.00 17.46 -7.67
C GLY A 158 -42.29 16.63 -7.61
N SER A 159 -42.42 15.74 -6.59
CA SER A 159 -43.50 15.78 -5.54
C SER A 159 -43.58 14.53 -4.63
N ASN A 160 -43.70 14.80 -3.32
CA ASN A 160 -44.38 14.14 -2.16
C ASN A 160 -44.71 12.63 -2.08
N GLY A 161 -44.52 12.06 -0.87
CA GLY A 161 -45.60 11.33 -0.14
C GLY A 161 -45.34 9.90 0.40
N GLU A 162 -45.30 9.79 1.74
CA GLU A 162 -45.83 8.72 2.63
C GLU A 162 -45.15 7.33 2.88
N ALA A 163 -44.72 7.17 4.15
CA ALA A 163 -44.99 6.14 5.17
C ALA A 163 -45.22 4.62 4.86
N GLY A 164 -44.57 3.77 5.68
CA GLY A 164 -45.27 2.64 6.35
C GLY A 164 -44.59 1.26 6.43
N THR A 165 -44.19 0.87 7.67
CA THR A 165 -44.14 -0.53 8.23
C THR A 165 -43.09 -1.52 7.66
N GLY A 166 -42.41 -2.42 8.37
CA GLY A 166 -42.55 -3.04 9.70
C GLY A 166 -42.51 -4.56 9.52
N ALA A 167 -41.44 -5.27 9.89
CA ALA A 167 -41.46 -6.73 10.11
C ALA A 167 -40.22 -7.26 10.85
N SER A 168 -40.51 -7.98 11.91
CA SER A 168 -39.64 -8.72 12.84
C SER A 168 -39.24 -10.08 12.26
N GLY A 169 -38.12 -10.63 12.72
CA GLY A 169 -37.71 -12.01 12.43
C GLY A 169 -36.68 -12.49 13.44
N SER A 170 -37.17 -13.13 14.49
CA SER A 170 -36.42 -13.89 15.49
C SER A 170 -35.96 -15.22 14.89
N ASP A 171 -34.75 -15.67 15.21
CA ASP A 171 -34.54 -17.08 15.52
C ASP A 171 -33.33 -17.32 16.43
N ALA A 172 -33.57 -18.20 17.39
CA ALA A 172 -32.65 -18.67 18.40
C ALA A 172 -31.76 -19.80 17.86
N LEU A 173 -30.60 -20.01 18.50
CA LEU A 173 -30.15 -21.34 18.96
C LEU A 173 -28.80 -21.23 19.70
N SER A 174 -28.82 -21.76 20.94
CA SER A 174 -27.78 -22.53 21.65
C SER A 174 -26.31 -22.13 21.45
N GLY A 175 -25.54 -21.65 22.43
CA GLY A 175 -25.44 -22.15 23.81
C GLY A 175 -24.32 -23.18 23.93
N LYS A 176 -23.12 -22.77 24.38
CA LYS A 176 -22.19 -23.56 25.21
C LYS A 176 -21.19 -22.62 25.90
N ARG A 177 -21.33 -22.54 27.23
CA ARG A 177 -20.42 -21.87 28.16
C ARG A 177 -19.20 -22.77 28.40
N TYR A 178 -18.02 -22.18 28.54
CA TYR A 178 -17.00 -22.68 29.48
C TYR A 178 -16.48 -21.52 30.32
N VAL A 179 -16.28 -21.83 31.59
CA VAL A 179 -16.06 -20.95 32.72
C VAL A 179 -14.58 -20.57 32.86
N VAL A 180 -14.42 -19.38 33.43
CA VAL A 180 -13.27 -18.58 33.83
C VAL A 180 -12.22 -19.33 34.67
N GLY A 181 -10.96 -18.90 34.51
CA GLY A 181 -9.92 -18.98 35.53
C GLY A 181 -8.90 -17.84 35.35
N GLY A 182 -9.13 -16.70 35.99
CA GLY A 182 -8.07 -15.80 36.49
C GLY A 182 -7.82 -16.08 37.98
N PRO A 183 -6.97 -15.32 38.71
CA PRO A 183 -6.41 -14.00 38.37
C PRO A 183 -4.91 -13.83 38.72
N ALA A 184 -4.32 -12.69 38.35
CA ALA A 184 -3.39 -11.96 39.23
C ALA A 184 -3.19 -10.51 38.74
N VAL A 185 -3.43 -9.60 39.68
CA VAL A 185 -3.35 -8.13 39.59
C VAL A 185 -1.93 -7.69 39.95
N ALA A 186 -1.42 -6.65 39.29
CA ALA A 186 -0.43 -5.76 39.87
C ALA A 186 -0.68 -4.33 39.38
N ASP A 187 -1.06 -3.52 40.36
CA ASP A 187 -1.37 -2.11 40.33
C ASP A 187 -0.09 -1.27 40.24
N ASN A 188 -0.16 -0.11 39.57
CA ASN A 188 0.45 1.13 40.02
C ASN A 188 0.12 2.26 39.05
N GLY A 189 -0.74 3.16 39.51
CA GLY A 189 -1.04 4.42 38.85
C GLY A 189 0.09 5.46 38.98
N ILE A 190 -0.08 6.57 38.25
CA ILE A 190 -0.09 7.93 38.78
C ILE A 190 -0.53 8.90 37.65
N SER A 191 -1.50 9.72 38.04
CA SER A 191 -2.05 10.99 37.50
C SER A 191 -1.42 11.71 36.31
N GLY A 192 -2.28 12.37 35.51
CA GLY A 192 -1.89 13.58 34.77
C GLY A 192 -2.82 14.03 33.65
N THR A 193 -3.76 14.90 34.00
CA THR A 193 -4.67 15.73 33.19
C THR A 193 -4.16 16.28 31.84
N GLY A 194 -5.09 16.42 30.86
CA GLY A 194 -5.22 17.66 30.08
C GLY A 194 -5.11 17.60 28.55
N HIS A 195 -6.26 17.59 27.87
CA HIS A 195 -6.59 18.32 26.63
C HIS A 195 -5.60 18.29 25.45
N GLY A 196 -5.93 17.52 24.40
CA GLY A 196 -5.22 17.55 23.13
C GLY A 196 -6.16 17.74 21.94
N ALA A 197 -5.95 18.82 21.19
CA ALA A 197 -6.09 18.91 19.74
C ALA A 197 -5.41 20.21 19.26
N PRO A 198 -5.05 20.33 17.98
CA PRO A 198 -3.95 19.60 17.36
C PRO A 198 -2.96 20.59 16.72
N VAL A 199 -1.90 20.08 16.10
CA VAL A 199 -1.16 20.62 14.93
C VAL A 199 0.30 20.19 15.06
N GLY A 200 0.79 19.55 13.99
CA GLY A 200 2.11 18.95 13.95
C GLY A 200 3.23 19.98 13.94
N TYR A 201 4.45 19.51 14.19
CA TYR A 201 5.61 19.87 13.40
C TYR A 201 6.75 18.90 13.73
N SER A 202 7.49 18.59 12.66
CA SER A 202 8.85 18.06 12.65
C SER A 202 9.71 18.68 13.75
N THR A 203 10.39 17.87 14.56
CA THR A 203 11.39 18.36 15.52
C THR A 203 12.72 17.65 15.35
N ARG A 204 13.71 18.48 15.02
CA ARG A 204 15.14 18.27 15.16
C ARG A 204 15.47 18.58 16.62
N GLY A 205 16.11 17.65 17.34
CA GLY A 205 16.53 17.83 18.73
C GLY A 205 17.98 17.43 18.92
N SER A 206 18.80 18.37 19.38
CA SER A 206 20.20 18.21 19.79
C SER A 206 20.30 18.49 21.29
N VAL A 207 20.95 17.62 22.10
CA VAL A 207 21.78 17.95 23.30
C VAL A 207 22.42 16.65 23.87
N PRO A 208 23.38 16.66 24.84
CA PRO A 208 24.71 17.28 24.96
C PRO A 208 25.85 16.24 25.17
N ALA A 209 27.10 16.73 25.23
CA ALA A 209 28.32 15.97 25.52
C ALA A 209 28.58 15.71 27.03
N GLY A 210 29.28 14.60 27.32
CA GLY A 210 29.88 14.26 28.62
C GLY A 210 31.08 13.30 28.43
N GLU A 211 32.17 13.52 29.17
CA GLU A 211 33.54 13.05 28.90
C GLU A 211 33.95 11.68 29.52
N GLY A 212 34.76 10.92 28.76
CA GLY A 212 35.85 10.00 29.22
C GLY A 212 35.57 8.48 29.28
N PRO A 213 36.58 7.57 29.15
CA PRO A 213 37.94 7.65 28.60
C PRO A 213 38.23 6.59 27.48
N GLN A 214 39.44 6.66 26.93
CA GLN A 214 39.99 5.98 25.75
C GLN A 214 39.90 4.44 25.75
N ASN A 215 39.55 3.85 24.59
CA ASN A 215 40.14 2.59 24.13
C ASN A 215 40.18 2.54 22.58
N GLN A 216 41.34 2.20 22.02
CA GLN A 216 41.61 2.11 20.59
C GLN A 216 40.98 0.86 19.97
N GLY A 217 40.39 1.00 18.77
CA GLY A 217 39.94 -0.12 17.95
C GLY A 217 39.10 0.32 16.74
N ASP A 218 39.71 0.24 15.55
CA ASP A 218 39.12 0.23 14.20
C ASP A 218 37.85 1.04 13.89
N VAL A 219 38.06 2.19 13.26
CA VAL A 219 37.03 2.93 12.51
C VAL A 219 37.21 2.61 11.03
N GLY A 220 36.28 1.83 10.46
CA GLY A 220 36.10 1.73 9.01
C GLY A 220 35.80 3.10 8.39
N PRO A 221 36.08 3.32 7.09
CA PRO A 221 35.94 4.64 6.49
C PRO A 221 34.47 5.08 6.52
N SER A 222 34.24 6.23 7.17
CA SER A 222 32.95 6.89 7.34
C SER A 222 32.30 7.27 5.99
N PRO A 223 30.96 7.25 5.85
CA PRO A 223 30.22 7.61 4.61
C PRO A 223 30.32 9.09 4.20
N SER A 224 31.23 9.87 4.77
CA SER A 224 31.31 11.32 4.63
C SER A 224 32.13 11.83 3.43
N SER A 225 32.64 10.96 2.55
CA SER A 225 33.39 11.40 1.35
C SER A 225 32.52 11.67 0.11
N TRP A 226 31.21 11.41 0.17
CA TRP A 226 30.33 11.45 -1.00
C TRP A 226 29.15 12.42 -0.80
N ARG A 227 29.46 13.69 -0.48
CA ARG A 227 28.52 14.81 -0.59
C ARG A 227 28.83 15.68 -1.80
N ASN A 228 28.96 15.08 -2.98
CA ASN A 228 28.96 15.82 -4.25
C ASN A 228 27.58 15.79 -4.93
N ALA A 229 26.52 15.99 -4.14
CA ALA A 229 25.25 16.52 -4.67
C ALA A 229 25.31 18.06 -4.82
N HIS A 230 26.41 18.70 -4.39
CA HIS A 230 26.66 20.14 -4.52
C HIS A 230 27.49 20.54 -5.76
N GLY A 231 27.91 19.59 -6.60
CA GLY A 231 28.84 19.85 -7.70
C GLY A 231 28.32 20.81 -8.78
N LEU A 232 27.02 20.79 -9.07
CA LEU A 232 26.40 21.68 -10.07
C LEU A 232 25.90 23.01 -9.48
N ARG A 233 25.72 23.09 -8.15
CA ARG A 233 25.06 24.24 -7.51
C ARG A 233 26.03 25.36 -7.12
N ASN A 234 27.34 25.09 -7.14
CA ASN A 234 28.38 26.02 -6.68
C ASN A 234 29.32 26.55 -7.77
N THR A 235 29.07 26.20 -9.04
CA THR A 235 29.85 26.68 -10.17
C THR A 235 28.97 27.59 -11.02
N ARG A 236 29.12 28.91 -10.87
CA ARG A 236 28.56 29.93 -11.79
C ARG A 236 29.13 29.85 -13.23
N SER A 237 29.71 28.71 -13.61
CA SER A 237 30.42 28.45 -14.88
C SER A 237 30.93 27.00 -14.89
N GLY A 238 30.05 26.00 -14.72
CA GLY A 238 30.45 24.60 -14.93
C GLY A 238 30.62 24.35 -16.42
N SER A 239 31.76 23.81 -16.85
CA SER A 239 31.96 23.49 -18.28
C SER A 239 30.93 22.44 -18.70
N PHE A 240 30.37 22.56 -19.91
CA PHE A 240 29.47 21.56 -20.50
C PHE A 240 30.01 20.11 -20.33
N MET A 241 31.34 19.95 -20.35
CA MET A 241 32.00 18.66 -20.14
C MET A 241 31.91 18.11 -18.70
N GLU A 242 31.92 18.96 -17.67
CA GLU A 242 31.80 18.50 -16.27
C GLU A 242 30.40 17.93 -16.02
N MET A 243 29.38 18.53 -16.62
CA MET A 243 28.01 18.02 -16.59
C MET A 243 27.89 16.67 -17.33
N VAL A 244 28.48 16.57 -18.53
CA VAL A 244 28.50 15.33 -19.31
C VAL A 244 29.21 14.23 -18.55
N GLU A 245 30.39 14.51 -18.00
CA GLU A 245 31.16 13.56 -17.18
C GLU A 245 30.37 13.13 -15.95
N ALA A 246 29.85 14.08 -15.16
CA ALA A 246 29.06 13.77 -13.97
C ALA A 246 27.82 12.93 -14.31
N SER A 247 27.15 13.20 -15.43
CA SER A 247 25.98 12.44 -15.84
C SER A 247 26.31 11.03 -16.31
N VAL A 248 27.34 10.87 -17.15
CA VAL A 248 27.81 9.56 -17.60
C VAL A 248 28.28 8.72 -16.43
N GLN A 249 29.08 9.28 -15.51
CA GLN A 249 29.57 8.59 -14.32
C GLN A 249 28.42 8.11 -13.42
N ARG A 250 27.42 8.98 -13.15
CA ARG A 250 26.25 8.58 -12.35
C ARG A 250 25.39 7.54 -13.05
N SER A 251 25.23 7.63 -14.36
CA SER A 251 24.46 6.63 -15.14
C SER A 251 25.07 5.22 -15.02
N LEU A 252 26.40 5.13 -14.91
CA LEU A 252 27.14 3.88 -14.79
C LEU A 252 27.20 3.38 -13.33
N LEU A 253 27.31 4.28 -12.35
CA LEU A 253 27.51 3.95 -10.94
C LEU A 253 26.20 3.71 -10.16
N GLU A 254 25.15 4.50 -10.41
CA GLU A 254 23.91 4.42 -9.63
C GLU A 254 22.99 3.31 -10.15
N GLU A 255 22.38 2.51 -9.27
CA GLU A 255 21.50 1.40 -9.67
C GLU A 255 20.28 1.85 -10.50
N ARG A 256 19.78 3.07 -10.27
CA ARG A 256 18.67 3.67 -11.03
C ARG A 256 19.11 4.31 -12.35
N GLY A 257 20.42 4.49 -12.54
CA GLY A 257 20.99 5.11 -13.73
C GLY A 257 20.75 4.29 -15.00
N ASN A 258 20.60 4.97 -16.14
CA ASN A 258 20.35 4.33 -17.42
C ASN A 258 21.48 4.62 -18.42
N PRO A 259 22.49 3.74 -18.54
CA PRO A 259 23.64 3.99 -19.38
C PRO A 259 23.29 3.92 -20.88
N GLN A 260 22.26 3.17 -21.28
CA GLN A 260 21.74 3.16 -22.66
C GLN A 260 21.17 4.53 -23.05
N LYS A 261 20.34 5.12 -22.16
CA LYS A 261 19.83 6.49 -22.35
C LYS A 261 20.98 7.49 -22.42
N SER A 262 21.96 7.38 -21.51
CA SER A 262 23.14 8.25 -21.50
C SER A 262 23.89 8.22 -22.83
N TYR A 263 24.12 7.02 -23.37
CA TYR A 263 24.69 6.81 -24.71
C TYR A 263 23.88 7.48 -25.82
N THR A 264 22.58 7.19 -25.91
CA THR A 264 21.72 7.75 -26.96
C THR A 264 21.64 9.28 -26.90
N SER A 265 21.54 9.85 -25.70
CA SER A 265 21.50 11.30 -25.48
C SER A 265 22.82 11.97 -25.83
N LEU A 266 23.95 11.37 -25.43
CA LEU A 266 25.28 11.89 -25.73
C LEU A 266 25.60 11.83 -27.24
N ALA A 267 25.20 10.75 -27.92
CA ALA A 267 25.32 10.64 -29.37
C ALA A 267 24.48 11.71 -30.11
N ARG A 268 23.25 11.99 -29.64
CA ARG A 268 22.42 13.09 -30.19
C ARG A 268 23.02 14.47 -29.94
N ILE A 269 23.57 14.70 -28.75
CA ILE A 269 24.25 15.96 -28.44
C ILE A 269 25.44 16.16 -29.36
N LEU A 270 26.29 15.13 -29.54
CA LEU A 270 27.46 15.17 -30.42
C LEU A 270 27.11 15.45 -31.89
N ARG A 271 25.97 14.96 -32.39
CA ARG A 271 25.46 15.30 -33.73
C ARG A 271 25.17 16.80 -33.90
N ASN A 272 24.75 17.47 -32.83
CA ASN A 272 24.29 18.86 -32.88
C ASN A 272 25.41 19.87 -32.54
N THR A 273 26.30 19.55 -31.59
CA THR A 273 27.31 20.49 -31.08
C THR A 273 28.70 20.33 -31.70
N GLY A 274 28.93 19.26 -32.47
CA GLY A 274 30.25 18.93 -33.00
C GLY A 274 31.13 18.15 -32.00
N VAL A 275 32.12 17.46 -32.55
CA VAL A 275 32.98 16.47 -31.88
C VAL A 275 34.10 17.13 -31.06
N ASP A 276 34.44 18.38 -31.35
CA ASP A 276 35.67 19.05 -30.91
C ASP A 276 35.83 19.16 -29.39
N LYS A 277 34.75 19.39 -28.63
CA LYS A 277 34.80 19.56 -27.18
C LYS A 277 35.05 18.27 -26.40
N ILE A 278 34.66 17.11 -26.97
CA ILE A 278 34.88 15.80 -26.33
C ILE A 278 36.30 15.29 -26.64
N LEU A 279 36.89 15.66 -27.78
CA LEU A 279 38.25 15.29 -28.18
C LEU A 279 39.33 15.81 -27.21
N ASP A 280 39.06 16.90 -26.49
CA ASP A 280 40.01 17.45 -25.53
C ASP A 280 40.25 16.55 -24.31
N ASN A 281 39.36 15.59 -24.02
CA ASN A 281 39.54 14.63 -22.93
C ASN A 281 40.35 13.38 -23.34
N PHE A 282 40.70 13.25 -24.62
CA PHE A 282 41.52 12.15 -25.13
C PHE A 282 43.00 12.55 -25.27
N PRO A 283 43.95 11.63 -25.07
CA PRO A 283 45.38 11.86 -25.29
C PRO A 283 45.65 12.40 -26.70
N THR A 284 46.59 13.33 -26.85
CA THR A 284 46.86 14.06 -28.11
C THR A 284 47.16 13.15 -29.30
N GLU A 285 47.70 11.95 -29.04
CA GLU A 285 48.00 10.92 -30.04
C GLU A 285 46.74 10.28 -30.65
N ARG A 286 45.65 10.13 -29.88
CA ARG A 286 44.40 9.51 -30.35
C ARG A 286 43.41 10.52 -30.93
N ARG A 287 43.64 11.83 -30.74
CA ARG A 287 42.73 12.89 -31.24
C ARG A 287 42.57 12.83 -32.75
N GLN A 288 43.65 12.59 -33.50
CA GLN A 288 43.62 12.52 -34.97
C GLN A 288 42.80 11.33 -35.50
N GLU A 289 42.80 10.20 -34.80
CA GLU A 289 42.00 9.02 -35.16
C GLU A 289 40.51 9.27 -34.86
N LEU A 290 40.21 9.88 -33.71
CA LEU A 290 38.85 10.12 -33.21
C LEU A 290 38.09 11.22 -33.96
N THR A 291 38.78 12.19 -34.56
CA THR A 291 38.15 13.24 -35.41
C THR A 291 37.47 12.67 -36.65
N SER A 292 37.93 11.50 -37.13
CA SER A 292 37.37 10.85 -38.32
C SER A 292 36.14 9.98 -38.04
N LEU A 293 35.76 9.80 -36.78
CA LEU A 293 34.71 8.88 -36.38
C LEU A 293 33.32 9.54 -36.34
N PRO A 294 32.26 8.77 -36.63
CA PRO A 294 30.89 9.26 -36.49
C PRO A 294 30.53 9.48 -35.01
N PRO A 295 29.62 10.44 -34.71
CA PRO A 295 29.33 10.89 -33.34
C PRO A 295 28.79 9.78 -32.43
N GLU A 296 28.12 8.77 -32.98
CA GLU A 296 27.65 7.58 -32.24
C GLU A 296 28.80 6.70 -31.79
N ARG A 297 29.85 6.61 -32.61
CA ARG A 297 31.04 5.82 -32.30
C ARG A 297 31.90 6.53 -31.27
N LEU A 298 32.02 7.86 -31.37
CA LEU A 298 32.69 8.67 -30.36
C LEU A 298 31.99 8.61 -29.00
N ALA A 299 30.65 8.65 -28.98
CA ALA A 299 29.85 8.50 -27.76
C ALA A 299 30.12 7.17 -27.05
N ALA A 300 30.19 6.08 -27.82
CA ALA A 300 30.49 4.76 -27.30
C ALA A 300 31.91 4.73 -26.71
N GLU A 301 32.91 5.26 -27.42
CA GLU A 301 34.29 5.31 -26.92
C GLU A 301 34.44 6.11 -25.63
N TYR A 302 33.75 7.24 -25.52
CA TYR A 302 33.78 8.05 -24.31
C TYR A 302 33.21 7.31 -23.09
N ILE A 303 32.05 6.65 -23.24
CA ILE A 303 31.42 5.89 -22.15
C ILE A 303 32.26 4.67 -21.76
N GLU A 304 32.82 3.95 -22.73
CA GLU A 304 33.68 2.79 -22.49
C GLU A 304 34.97 3.17 -21.76
N ASP A 305 35.66 4.22 -22.21
CA ASP A 305 36.93 4.64 -21.62
C ASP A 305 36.70 5.21 -20.22
N THR A 306 35.59 5.94 -20.01
CA THR A 306 35.17 6.39 -18.67
C THR A 306 34.89 5.19 -17.75
N ALA A 307 34.22 4.16 -18.25
CA ALA A 307 33.94 2.95 -17.48
C ALA A 307 35.23 2.19 -17.10
N LEU A 308 36.16 2.03 -18.05
CA LEU A 308 37.46 1.40 -17.80
C LEU A 308 38.28 2.18 -16.76
N GLN A 309 38.35 3.51 -16.87
CA GLN A 309 39.04 4.34 -15.89
C GLN A 309 38.44 4.24 -14.49
N LEU A 310 37.11 4.23 -14.37
CA LEU A 310 36.42 4.06 -13.07
C LEU A 310 36.65 2.66 -12.48
N ALA A 311 36.57 1.61 -13.31
CA ALA A 311 36.86 0.24 -12.89
C ALA A 311 38.31 0.11 -12.41
N GLY A 312 39.26 0.71 -13.14
CA GLY A 312 40.69 0.70 -12.79
C GLY A 312 40.95 1.39 -11.46
N LYS A 313 40.40 2.58 -11.24
CA LYS A 313 40.48 3.31 -9.97
C LYS A 313 39.90 2.49 -8.80
N LYS A 314 38.77 1.83 -9.01
CA LYS A 314 38.14 0.97 -7.99
C LYS A 314 39.01 -0.24 -7.65
N LEU A 315 39.55 -0.93 -8.65
CA LEU A 315 40.42 -2.10 -8.45
C LEU A 315 41.74 -1.73 -7.75
N GLN A 316 42.36 -0.60 -8.11
CA GLN A 316 43.55 -0.08 -7.42
C GLN A 316 43.26 0.29 -5.96
N SER A 317 42.08 0.85 -5.68
CA SER A 317 41.68 1.17 -4.30
C SER A 317 41.34 -0.06 -3.44
N ALA A 318 41.16 -1.23 -4.06
CA ALA A 318 40.81 -2.48 -3.38
C ALA A 318 42.04 -3.22 -2.80
N GLU A 319 43.26 -2.84 -3.18
CA GLU A 319 44.49 -3.40 -2.62
C GLU A 319 44.67 -2.94 -1.16
N GLY A 320 44.20 -3.77 -0.22
CA GLY A 320 44.41 -3.58 1.23
C GLY A 320 43.15 -3.39 2.07
N GLN A 321 41.95 -3.44 1.48
CA GLN A 321 40.68 -3.24 2.23
C GLN A 321 39.97 -4.55 2.58
N THR A 322 39.34 -4.60 3.75
CA THR A 322 38.53 -5.74 4.24
C THR A 322 37.32 -6.05 3.34
N GLN A 323 36.94 -5.13 2.44
CA GLN A 323 35.81 -5.25 1.50
C GLN A 323 36.25 -5.52 0.05
N LYS A 324 37.47 -6.02 -0.17
CA LYS A 324 38.05 -6.27 -1.51
C LYS A 324 37.08 -6.97 -2.48
N LEU A 325 36.39 -8.02 -2.04
CA LEU A 325 35.44 -8.77 -2.89
C LEU A 325 34.24 -7.94 -3.38
N LEU A 326 33.72 -7.02 -2.56
CA LEU A 326 32.59 -6.15 -2.92
C LEU A 326 33.01 -5.10 -3.94
N ILE A 327 34.19 -4.50 -3.75
CA ILE A 327 34.74 -3.47 -4.65
C ILE A 327 35.07 -4.07 -6.02
N GLU A 328 35.58 -5.30 -6.02
CA GLU A 328 35.81 -6.08 -7.23
C GLU A 328 34.50 -6.38 -7.98
N GLU A 329 33.43 -6.80 -7.29
CA GLU A 329 32.12 -7.03 -7.92
C GLU A 329 31.50 -5.75 -8.48
N ASP A 330 31.65 -4.62 -7.80
CA ASP A 330 31.20 -3.32 -8.30
C ASP A 330 31.95 -2.87 -9.56
N ALA A 331 33.24 -3.20 -9.68
CA ALA A 331 34.02 -2.91 -10.88
C ALA A 331 33.55 -3.76 -12.07
N VAL A 332 33.30 -5.06 -11.85
CA VAL A 332 32.73 -5.95 -12.87
C VAL A 332 31.34 -5.48 -13.30
N ARG A 333 30.50 -5.07 -12.34
CA ARG A 333 29.15 -4.52 -12.61
C ARG A 333 29.22 -3.28 -13.49
N LEU A 334 30.13 -2.36 -13.20
CA LEU A 334 30.30 -1.13 -13.96
C LEU A 334 30.70 -1.40 -15.42
N LEU A 335 31.61 -2.36 -15.65
CA LEU A 335 32.01 -2.79 -16.99
C LEU A 335 30.88 -3.51 -17.73
N ALA A 336 30.09 -4.33 -17.04
CA ALA A 336 28.93 -4.99 -17.65
C ALA A 336 27.85 -3.97 -18.07
N ARG A 337 27.63 -2.93 -17.28
CA ARG A 337 26.65 -1.86 -17.57
C ARG A 337 27.06 -0.99 -18.76
N SER A 338 28.36 -0.66 -18.90
CA SER A 338 28.83 0.09 -20.08
C SER A 338 28.70 -0.75 -21.36
N LEU A 339 28.98 -2.06 -21.28
CA LEU A 339 28.84 -2.97 -22.40
C LEU A 339 27.39 -3.13 -22.86
N GLN A 340 26.45 -3.28 -21.93
CA GLN A 340 25.03 -3.33 -22.25
C GLN A 340 24.58 -2.07 -22.99
N ALA A 341 25.09 -0.90 -22.58
CA ALA A 341 24.73 0.39 -23.17
C ALA A 341 25.23 0.56 -24.61
N THR A 342 26.46 0.12 -24.92
CA THR A 342 27.07 0.33 -26.25
C THR A 342 26.79 -0.79 -27.24
N GLN A 343 26.22 -1.94 -26.81
CA GLN A 343 25.89 -3.10 -27.65
C GLN A 343 27.06 -3.65 -28.49
N MET A 344 28.31 -3.37 -28.10
CA MET A 344 29.51 -3.73 -28.87
C MET A 344 30.48 -4.62 -28.07
N ALA A 345 30.20 -5.93 -28.08
CA ALA A 345 30.97 -6.90 -27.31
C ALA A 345 32.41 -7.13 -27.84
N ASP A 346 32.62 -7.14 -29.16
CA ASP A 346 33.92 -7.51 -29.75
C ASP A 346 35.02 -6.46 -29.51
N ARG A 347 34.64 -5.18 -29.54
CA ARG A 347 35.55 -4.04 -29.33
C ARG A 347 35.93 -3.88 -27.87
N LEU A 348 34.93 -3.97 -26.98
CA LEU A 348 35.15 -3.90 -25.55
C LEU A 348 35.94 -5.13 -25.08
N ALA A 349 35.76 -6.31 -25.67
CA ALA A 349 36.60 -7.49 -25.41
C ALA A 349 38.09 -7.24 -25.76
N GLN A 350 38.40 -6.56 -26.87
CA GLN A 350 39.77 -6.16 -27.21
C GLN A 350 40.33 -5.10 -26.26
N LYS A 351 39.53 -4.10 -25.86
CA LYS A 351 39.92 -3.10 -24.85
C LYS A 351 40.10 -3.73 -23.47
N LEU A 352 39.26 -4.68 -23.09
CA LEU A 352 39.38 -5.44 -21.84
C LEU A 352 40.62 -6.30 -21.82
N ALA A 353 41.02 -6.90 -22.96
CA ALA A 353 42.28 -7.63 -23.04
C ALA A 353 43.49 -6.73 -22.73
N LYS A 354 43.49 -5.48 -23.23
CA LYS A 354 44.51 -4.48 -22.88
C LYS A 354 44.41 -4.02 -21.43
N PHE A 355 43.19 -3.77 -20.93
CA PHE A 355 42.93 -3.36 -19.55
C PHE A 355 43.35 -4.44 -18.53
N ILE A 356 43.12 -5.71 -18.83
CA ILE A 356 43.55 -6.85 -18.02
C ILE A 356 45.08 -6.90 -17.92
N GLN A 357 45.78 -6.57 -19.01
CA GLN A 357 47.25 -6.48 -19.04
C GLN A 357 47.78 -5.26 -18.28
N GLU A 358 47.12 -4.11 -18.36
CA GLU A 358 47.54 -2.85 -17.74
C GLU A 358 47.29 -2.80 -16.21
N PHE A 359 46.18 -3.38 -15.74
CA PHE A 359 45.75 -3.28 -14.33
C PHE A 359 45.93 -4.58 -13.52
N ALA A 360 46.62 -5.59 -14.07
CA ALA A 360 46.91 -6.87 -13.41
C ALA A 360 45.67 -7.50 -12.72
N VAL A 361 44.53 -7.49 -13.42
CA VAL A 361 43.25 -7.96 -12.89
C VAL A 361 43.36 -9.41 -12.42
N PRO A 362 42.98 -9.75 -11.17
CA PRO A 362 43.04 -11.12 -10.66
C PRO A 362 42.31 -12.14 -11.55
N PRO A 363 42.82 -13.39 -11.68
CA PRO A 363 42.28 -14.37 -12.62
C PRO A 363 40.82 -14.75 -12.34
N HIS A 364 40.37 -14.72 -11.08
CA HIS A 364 38.96 -14.97 -10.73
C HIS A 364 38.01 -13.88 -11.23
N LEU A 365 38.48 -12.64 -11.38
CA LEU A 365 37.68 -11.54 -11.95
C LEU A 365 37.67 -11.57 -13.47
N GLN A 366 38.75 -12.03 -14.09
CA GLN A 366 38.79 -12.22 -15.54
C GLN A 366 37.72 -13.22 -15.99
N GLU A 367 37.54 -14.31 -15.24
CA GLU A 367 36.49 -15.28 -15.52
C GLU A 367 35.09 -14.70 -15.32
N LYS A 368 34.84 -13.99 -14.21
CA LYS A 368 33.56 -13.29 -13.97
C LYS A 368 33.24 -12.26 -15.06
N ILE A 369 34.22 -11.48 -15.52
CA ILE A 369 34.06 -10.50 -16.60
C ILE A 369 33.75 -11.21 -17.92
N ARG A 370 34.46 -12.31 -18.22
CA ARG A 370 34.20 -13.13 -19.41
C ARG A 370 32.80 -13.72 -19.39
N GLU A 371 32.34 -14.22 -18.25
CA GLU A 371 30.98 -14.74 -18.10
C GLU A 371 29.90 -13.67 -18.28
N GLU A 372 30.10 -12.45 -17.78
CA GLU A 372 29.16 -11.33 -17.99
C GLU A 372 29.15 -10.84 -19.45
N LEU A 373 30.31 -10.83 -20.14
CA LEU A 373 30.42 -10.57 -21.57
C LEU A 373 29.72 -11.64 -22.41
N GLN A 374 29.89 -12.92 -22.06
CA GLN A 374 29.18 -14.01 -22.71
C GLN A 374 27.68 -13.91 -22.45
N TRP A 375 27.27 -13.54 -21.23
CA TRP A 375 25.86 -13.39 -20.90
C TRP A 375 25.16 -12.30 -21.70
N SER A 376 25.82 -11.15 -21.86
CA SER A 376 25.30 -9.98 -22.56
C SER A 376 25.27 -10.13 -24.09
N THR A 377 26.08 -11.02 -24.65
CA THR A 377 26.04 -11.35 -26.09
C THR A 377 24.95 -12.36 -26.46
N LEU A 378 24.37 -13.07 -25.48
CA LEU A 378 23.31 -14.05 -25.72
C LEU A 378 21.96 -13.37 -26.04
N SER A 379 21.26 -13.90 -27.04
CA SER A 379 19.90 -13.47 -27.36
C SER A 379 18.91 -13.80 -26.25
N GLY A 380 17.80 -13.06 -26.16
CA GLY A 380 16.73 -13.25 -25.16
C GLY A 380 16.30 -14.72 -24.93
N PRO A 381 16.00 -15.52 -25.98
CA PRO A 381 15.61 -16.92 -25.80
C PRO A 381 16.75 -17.80 -25.27
N LYS A 382 18.00 -17.60 -25.73
CA LYS A 382 19.16 -18.36 -25.20
C LYS A 382 19.44 -18.03 -23.73
N ARG A 383 19.24 -16.76 -23.32
CA ARG A 383 19.30 -16.35 -21.91
C ARG A 383 18.22 -17.02 -21.08
N TYR A 384 16.99 -17.12 -21.62
CA TYR A 384 15.90 -17.85 -20.98
C TYR A 384 16.23 -19.33 -20.78
N ASP A 385 16.64 -20.04 -21.83
CA ASP A 385 16.97 -21.47 -21.76
C ASP A 385 18.10 -21.75 -20.75
N ARG A 386 19.10 -20.87 -20.69
CA ARG A 386 20.19 -20.98 -19.72
C ARG A 386 19.74 -20.79 -18.28
N LEU A 387 18.80 -19.88 -18.02
CA LEU A 387 18.23 -19.71 -16.66
C LEU A 387 17.32 -20.86 -16.28
N MET A 388 16.54 -21.39 -17.22
CA MET A 388 15.69 -22.56 -16.99
C MET A 388 16.49 -23.86 -16.74
N ALA A 389 17.75 -23.92 -17.16
CA ALA A 389 18.64 -25.05 -16.87
C ALA A 389 19.24 -25.02 -15.46
N ILE A 390 19.21 -23.87 -14.77
CA ILE A 390 19.79 -23.68 -13.44
C ILE A 390 18.82 -24.18 -12.38
N LYS A 391 19.32 -24.96 -11.42
CA LYS A 391 18.54 -25.45 -10.27
C LYS A 391 18.59 -24.53 -9.05
N HIS A 392 19.77 -24.01 -8.74
CA HIS A 392 20.01 -23.10 -7.62
C HIS A 392 20.62 -21.80 -8.14
N TYR A 393 20.02 -20.68 -7.76
CA TYR A 393 20.42 -19.37 -8.22
C TYR A 393 21.42 -18.71 -7.27
N SER A 394 22.62 -18.46 -7.78
CA SER A 394 23.56 -17.54 -7.14
C SER A 394 23.05 -16.10 -7.19
N SER A 395 23.70 -15.20 -6.44
CA SER A 395 23.36 -13.76 -6.43
C SER A 395 23.41 -13.13 -7.84
N THR A 396 24.40 -13.52 -8.63
CA THR A 396 24.57 -13.03 -10.01
C THR A 396 23.49 -13.57 -10.95
N GLU A 397 23.18 -14.86 -10.87
CA GLU A 397 22.13 -15.48 -11.69
C GLU A 397 20.74 -14.96 -11.33
N PHE A 398 20.47 -14.71 -10.04
CA PHE A 398 19.23 -14.10 -9.59
C PHE A 398 19.04 -12.67 -10.14
N ARG A 399 20.11 -11.86 -10.15
CA ARG A 399 20.07 -10.54 -10.80
C ARG A 399 19.76 -10.66 -12.29
N ARG A 400 20.45 -11.59 -12.99
CA ARG A 400 20.22 -11.86 -14.42
C ARG A 400 18.78 -12.30 -14.68
N LEU A 401 18.19 -13.08 -13.77
CA LEU A 401 16.78 -13.49 -13.81
C LEU A 401 15.84 -12.28 -13.72
N ILE A 402 16.04 -11.38 -12.75
CA ILE A 402 15.24 -10.16 -12.62
C ILE A 402 15.37 -9.26 -13.85
N ASP A 403 16.59 -9.07 -14.36
CA ASP A 403 16.84 -8.22 -15.53
C ASP A 403 16.11 -8.78 -16.77
N LEU A 404 16.19 -10.09 -17.00
CA LEU A 404 15.47 -10.75 -18.09
C LEU A 404 13.95 -10.71 -17.90
N ALA A 405 13.46 -10.90 -16.66
CA ALA A 405 12.04 -10.76 -16.35
C ALA A 405 11.53 -9.35 -16.69
N LYS A 406 12.28 -8.30 -16.35
CA LYS A 406 11.94 -6.91 -16.71
C LYS A 406 11.94 -6.68 -18.22
N GLU A 407 12.85 -7.30 -18.96
CA GLU A 407 12.86 -7.25 -20.43
C GLU A 407 11.59 -7.90 -21.01
N PHE A 408 11.21 -9.10 -20.56
CA PHE A 408 9.99 -9.77 -21.01
C PHE A 408 8.71 -9.04 -20.60
N ILE A 409 8.68 -8.38 -19.43
CA ILE A 409 7.56 -7.51 -19.03
C ILE A 409 7.40 -6.35 -20.02
N LYS A 410 8.50 -5.72 -20.44
CA LYS A 410 8.47 -4.65 -21.46
C LYS A 410 8.00 -5.19 -22.82
N ALA A 411 8.40 -6.41 -23.18
CA ALA A 411 7.97 -7.10 -24.39
C ALA A 411 6.52 -7.65 -24.31
N ARG A 412 5.85 -7.55 -23.15
CA ARG A 412 4.52 -8.13 -22.88
C ARG A 412 4.44 -9.66 -22.94
N GLU A 413 5.57 -10.35 -22.79
CA GLU A 413 5.66 -11.81 -22.81
C GLU A 413 5.42 -12.42 -21.41
N MET A 414 4.22 -12.21 -20.86
CA MET A 414 3.88 -12.55 -19.47
C MET A 414 3.97 -14.06 -19.14
N ASN A 415 3.79 -14.94 -20.13
CA ASN A 415 3.88 -16.38 -19.95
C ASN A 415 5.33 -16.81 -19.62
N LEU A 416 6.32 -16.21 -20.28
CA LEU A 416 7.73 -16.51 -20.04
C LEU A 416 8.19 -15.98 -18.68
N VAL A 417 7.74 -14.78 -18.31
CA VAL A 417 7.97 -14.20 -16.97
C VAL A 417 7.44 -15.14 -15.88
N THR A 418 6.20 -15.61 -16.06
CA THR A 418 5.53 -16.51 -15.10
C THR A 418 6.25 -17.84 -14.98
N ALA A 419 6.69 -18.43 -16.11
CA ALA A 419 7.43 -19.68 -16.12
C ALA A 419 8.78 -19.55 -15.41
N LEU A 420 9.56 -18.51 -15.73
CA LEU A 420 10.87 -18.23 -15.14
C LEU A 420 10.77 -17.92 -13.64
N ALA A 421 9.75 -17.16 -13.24
CA ALA A 421 9.48 -16.90 -11.83
C ALA A 421 9.05 -18.16 -11.07
N THR A 422 8.23 -19.02 -11.68
CA THR A 422 7.81 -20.29 -11.08
C THR A 422 9.01 -21.22 -10.91
N HIS A 423 9.86 -21.31 -11.94
CA HIS A 423 11.08 -22.13 -11.95
C HIS A 423 12.04 -21.74 -10.83
N TYR A 424 12.17 -20.44 -10.54
CA TYR A 424 12.97 -19.98 -9.40
C TYR A 424 12.54 -20.59 -8.06
N PHE A 425 11.27 -20.98 -7.87
CA PHE A 425 10.81 -21.60 -6.63
C PHE A 425 10.92 -23.14 -6.62
N ASP A 426 11.44 -23.76 -7.68
CA ASP A 426 11.54 -25.22 -7.79
C ASP A 426 12.48 -25.83 -6.74
N PHE A 427 13.49 -25.09 -6.27
CA PHE A 427 14.39 -25.54 -5.19
C PHE A 427 13.67 -25.87 -3.89
N LEU A 428 12.47 -25.31 -3.66
CA LEU A 428 11.65 -25.61 -2.47
C LEU A 428 11.00 -27.01 -2.53
N ASP A 429 10.91 -27.61 -3.72
CA ASP A 429 10.39 -28.96 -3.90
C ASP A 429 11.45 -30.05 -3.63
N GLU A 430 12.74 -29.69 -3.56
CA GLU A 430 13.82 -30.65 -3.36
C GLU A 430 13.88 -31.15 -1.89
N PRO A 431 14.02 -32.47 -1.68
CA PRO A 431 14.17 -33.03 -0.34
C PRO A 431 15.58 -32.73 0.20
N GLY A 432 15.71 -31.66 0.99
CA GLY A 432 16.99 -31.25 1.57
C GLY A 432 16.91 -29.99 2.42
N GLN A 433 18.08 -29.49 2.86
CA GLN A 433 18.21 -28.18 3.49
C GLN A 433 17.97 -27.08 2.44
N ILE A 434 17.11 -26.13 2.78
CA ILE A 434 16.81 -24.98 1.93
C ILE A 434 17.92 -23.95 2.09
N ASP A 435 18.49 -23.46 0.98
CA ASP A 435 19.46 -22.36 1.04
C ASP A 435 18.77 -21.08 1.52
N VAL A 436 19.25 -20.59 2.66
CA VAL A 436 18.81 -19.37 3.32
C VAL A 436 18.99 -18.16 2.40
N THR A 437 20.10 -18.12 1.66
CA THR A 437 20.44 -16.99 0.79
C THR A 437 19.54 -16.93 -0.43
N GLU A 438 19.12 -18.07 -0.95
CA GLU A 438 18.17 -18.15 -2.05
C GLU A 438 16.78 -17.71 -1.57
N LEU A 439 16.25 -18.31 -0.49
CA LEU A 439 14.92 -17.94 0.04
C LEU A 439 14.79 -16.46 0.44
N SER A 440 15.86 -15.86 0.97
CA SER A 440 15.85 -14.43 1.36
C SER A 440 15.68 -13.45 0.19
N ARG A 441 15.92 -13.89 -1.06
CA ARG A 441 15.71 -13.08 -2.28
C ARG A 441 14.31 -13.20 -2.86
N ALA A 442 13.53 -14.21 -2.45
CA ALA A 442 12.16 -14.41 -2.91
C ALA A 442 11.26 -13.17 -2.80
N PRO A 443 11.28 -12.37 -1.71
CA PRO A 443 10.49 -11.15 -1.61
C PRO A 443 10.79 -10.11 -2.71
N GLU A 444 12.04 -10.03 -3.17
CA GLU A 444 12.45 -9.10 -4.24
C GLU A 444 11.85 -9.53 -5.57
N LEU A 445 11.92 -10.83 -5.90
CA LEU A 445 11.33 -11.38 -7.11
C LEU A 445 9.82 -11.14 -7.16
N ILE A 446 9.12 -11.45 -6.06
CA ILE A 446 7.66 -11.30 -5.95
C ILE A 446 7.22 -9.85 -6.24
N ARG A 447 7.96 -8.85 -5.75
CA ARG A 447 7.66 -7.43 -5.99
C ARG A 447 7.94 -6.97 -7.41
N SER A 448 8.85 -7.65 -8.11
CA SER A 448 9.26 -7.27 -9.46
C SER A 448 8.29 -7.75 -10.55
N ILE A 449 7.42 -8.71 -10.24
CA ILE A 449 6.54 -9.35 -11.23
C ILE A 449 5.09 -8.86 -11.09
N PRO A 450 4.42 -8.50 -12.20
CA PRO A 450 2.97 -8.25 -12.18
C PRO A 450 2.19 -9.54 -11.92
N LEU A 451 1.63 -9.67 -10.72
CA LEU A 451 0.94 -10.90 -10.26
C LEU A 451 -0.52 -11.04 -10.75
N ALA A 452 -0.94 -10.26 -11.73
CA ALA A 452 -2.30 -10.32 -12.27
C ALA A 452 -2.63 -11.62 -13.03
N GLN A 453 -1.62 -12.45 -13.34
CA GLN A 453 -1.79 -13.66 -14.14
C GLN A 453 -2.04 -14.90 -13.29
N ALA A 454 -3.03 -15.70 -13.69
CA ALA A 454 -3.45 -16.90 -12.98
C ALA A 454 -2.35 -17.98 -12.99
N GLY A 455 -1.99 -18.50 -11.80
CA GLY A 455 -1.18 -19.72 -11.64
C GLY A 455 0.11 -19.55 -10.85
N PHE A 456 0.82 -18.43 -11.00
CA PHE A 456 2.06 -18.19 -10.24
C PHE A 456 1.83 -18.14 -8.74
N SER A 457 0.83 -17.37 -8.29
CA SER A 457 0.49 -17.20 -6.88
C SER A 457 0.19 -18.54 -6.22
N SER A 458 -0.78 -19.29 -6.76
CA SER A 458 -1.22 -20.58 -6.20
C SER A 458 -0.09 -21.58 -5.98
N LYS A 459 0.78 -21.80 -6.98
CA LYS A 459 1.93 -22.72 -6.87
C LYS A 459 2.95 -22.24 -5.86
N THR A 460 3.23 -20.93 -5.85
CA THR A 460 4.18 -20.33 -4.91
C THR A 460 3.66 -20.40 -3.47
N ILE A 461 2.35 -20.21 -3.25
CA ILE A 461 1.68 -20.38 -1.96
C ILE A 461 1.84 -21.82 -1.46
N GLU A 462 1.59 -22.81 -2.32
CA GLU A 462 1.72 -24.22 -1.96
C GLU A 462 3.16 -24.59 -1.58
N ARG A 463 4.15 -24.14 -2.36
CA ARG A 463 5.58 -24.39 -2.11
C ARG A 463 6.08 -23.73 -0.83
N LEU A 464 5.83 -22.43 -0.68
CA LEU A 464 6.22 -21.70 0.54
C LEU A 464 5.46 -22.20 1.76
N GLY A 465 4.19 -22.60 1.60
CA GLY A 465 3.39 -23.20 2.67
C GLY A 465 3.94 -24.55 3.12
N ARG A 466 4.33 -25.42 2.20
CA ARG A 466 5.02 -26.68 2.53
C ARG A 466 6.34 -26.42 3.25
N ALA A 467 7.14 -25.47 2.76
CA ALA A 467 8.39 -25.08 3.41
C ALA A 467 8.16 -24.50 4.83
N LEU A 468 7.12 -23.70 5.05
CA LEU A 468 6.79 -23.16 6.37
C LEU A 468 6.38 -24.25 7.38
N MET A 469 5.69 -25.29 6.91
CA MET A 469 5.10 -26.33 7.76
C MET A 469 6.07 -27.47 8.12
N ARG A 470 7.30 -27.42 7.58
CA ARG A 470 8.39 -28.35 7.87
C ARG A 470 9.02 -28.06 9.24
N GLU A 471 9.13 -29.10 10.07
CA GLU A 471 9.69 -29.02 11.42
C GLU A 471 11.22 -29.21 11.46
N ASP A 472 11.81 -29.67 10.36
CA ASP A 472 13.24 -29.95 10.23
C ASP A 472 14.09 -28.72 9.88
N LEU A 473 13.44 -27.59 9.59
CA LEU A 473 14.10 -26.35 9.17
C LEU A 473 14.40 -25.43 10.36
N SER A 474 15.40 -24.56 10.20
CA SER A 474 15.76 -23.58 11.23
C SER A 474 14.69 -22.50 11.40
N ASP A 475 14.60 -21.92 12.60
CA ASP A 475 13.71 -20.81 12.91
C ASP A 475 13.89 -19.61 11.96
N PHE A 476 15.12 -19.40 11.47
CA PHE A 476 15.43 -18.34 10.52
C PHE A 476 14.78 -18.61 9.15
N ILE A 477 14.90 -19.83 8.61
CA ILE A 477 14.26 -20.22 7.34
C ILE A 477 12.74 -20.11 7.46
N HIS A 478 12.19 -20.54 8.60
CA HIS A 478 10.76 -20.39 8.88
C HIS A 478 10.32 -18.93 8.83
N ALA A 479 11.06 -18.02 9.46
CA ALA A 479 10.78 -16.59 9.42
C ALA A 479 10.89 -15.98 8.02
N GLN A 480 11.85 -16.44 7.19
CA GLN A 480 11.98 -15.99 5.80
C GLN A 480 10.82 -16.49 4.94
N ALA A 481 10.38 -17.75 5.10
CA ALA A 481 9.22 -18.29 4.38
C ALA A 481 7.93 -17.51 4.75
N ALA A 482 7.73 -17.22 6.03
CA ALA A 482 6.60 -16.41 6.49
C ALA A 482 6.64 -14.98 5.91
N THR A 483 7.84 -14.38 5.83
CA THR A 483 8.03 -13.06 5.22
C THR A 483 7.73 -13.07 3.72
N ALA A 484 8.22 -14.08 2.98
CA ALA A 484 7.95 -14.25 1.55
C ALA A 484 6.44 -14.43 1.28
N LEU A 485 5.75 -15.24 2.09
CA LEU A 485 4.29 -15.40 2.04
C LEU A 485 3.56 -14.07 2.29
N THR A 486 4.02 -13.28 3.27
CA THR A 486 3.43 -11.97 3.57
C THR A 486 3.57 -11.00 2.39
N ILE A 487 4.75 -10.94 1.77
CA ILE A 487 4.96 -10.08 0.58
C ILE A 487 4.12 -10.56 -0.60
N LEU A 488 4.00 -11.88 -0.79
CA LEU A 488 3.11 -12.44 -1.81
C LEU A 488 1.66 -12.04 -1.55
N ALA A 489 1.17 -12.14 -0.32
CA ALA A 489 -0.17 -11.71 0.05
C ALA A 489 -0.40 -10.22 -0.24
N GLN A 490 0.55 -9.34 0.11
CA GLN A 490 0.45 -7.91 -0.17
C GLN A 490 0.41 -7.60 -1.66
N SER A 491 1.25 -8.28 -2.46
CA SER A 491 1.32 -8.09 -3.91
C SER A 491 0.11 -8.68 -4.64
N VAL A 492 -0.52 -9.74 -4.13
CA VAL A 492 -1.73 -10.34 -4.72
C VAL A 492 -2.99 -9.58 -4.28
N ALA A 493 -2.98 -8.99 -3.07
CA ALA A 493 -4.07 -8.15 -2.57
C ALA A 493 -4.29 -6.88 -3.43
N SER A 494 -3.25 -6.33 -4.05
CA SER A 494 -3.40 -5.18 -4.96
C SER A 494 -4.19 -5.50 -6.24
N PHE A 495 -4.37 -6.78 -6.55
CA PHE A 495 -5.17 -7.27 -7.68
C PHE A 495 -6.49 -7.91 -7.22
N GLU A 496 -6.95 -7.62 -6.00
CA GLU A 496 -8.21 -8.12 -5.41
C GLU A 496 -8.34 -9.66 -5.37
N SER A 497 -7.23 -10.37 -5.47
CA SER A 497 -7.19 -11.84 -5.44
C SER A 497 -7.22 -12.34 -3.99
N PHE A 498 -8.30 -12.01 -3.27
CA PHE A 498 -8.44 -12.24 -1.83
C PHE A 498 -8.55 -13.72 -1.43
N GLN A 499 -8.85 -14.62 -2.37
CA GLN A 499 -8.83 -16.06 -2.13
C GLN A 499 -7.40 -16.58 -1.85
N ASP A 500 -6.42 -16.09 -2.61
CA ASP A 500 -5.01 -16.41 -2.41
C ASP A 500 -4.50 -15.83 -1.08
N VAL A 501 -4.92 -14.59 -0.76
CA VAL A 501 -4.59 -13.96 0.53
C VAL A 501 -5.16 -14.75 1.71
N LEU A 502 -6.40 -15.25 1.56
CA LEU A 502 -7.05 -16.09 2.57
C LEU A 502 -6.29 -17.41 2.75
N ALA A 503 -5.85 -18.04 1.65
CA ALA A 503 -5.04 -19.26 1.71
C ALA A 503 -3.72 -19.03 2.46
N ILE A 504 -3.01 -17.94 2.16
CA ILE A 504 -1.78 -17.55 2.85
C ILE A 504 -2.04 -17.31 4.34
N GLY A 505 -3.08 -16.56 4.68
CA GLY A 505 -3.46 -16.28 6.06
C GLY A 505 -3.76 -17.55 6.85
N ASN A 506 -4.49 -18.51 6.25
CA ASN A 506 -4.77 -19.81 6.87
C ASN A 506 -3.50 -20.62 7.13
N ILE A 507 -2.53 -20.61 6.22
CA ILE A 507 -1.24 -21.30 6.38
C ILE A 507 -0.46 -20.68 7.55
N LEU A 508 -0.35 -19.35 7.59
CA LEU A 508 0.35 -18.63 8.66
C LEU A 508 -0.34 -18.82 10.01
N GLU A 509 -1.66 -18.78 10.07
CA GLU A 509 -2.43 -19.04 11.29
C GLU A 509 -2.27 -20.48 11.77
N SER A 510 -2.32 -21.45 10.85
CA SER A 510 -2.10 -22.86 11.19
C SER A 510 -0.71 -23.08 11.77
N SER A 511 0.31 -22.43 11.20
CA SER A 511 1.67 -22.45 11.73
C SER A 511 1.75 -21.78 13.11
N PHE A 512 1.15 -20.59 13.27
CA PHE A 512 1.13 -19.85 14.54
C PHE A 512 0.45 -20.65 15.67
N ASN A 513 -0.65 -21.34 15.37
CA ASN A 513 -1.42 -22.10 16.36
C ASN A 513 -0.73 -23.39 16.82
N ARG A 514 0.32 -23.87 16.13
CA ARG A 514 1.12 -25.02 16.59
C ARG A 514 1.94 -24.67 17.84
N ASP A 515 2.56 -23.49 17.86
CA ASP A 515 3.33 -22.98 19.00
C ASP A 515 3.29 -21.43 19.03
N PRO A 516 2.30 -20.83 19.72
CA PRO A 516 2.09 -19.38 19.71
C PRO A 516 3.27 -18.57 20.25
N GLU A 517 4.01 -19.09 21.24
CA GLU A 517 5.12 -18.38 21.86
C GLU A 517 6.34 -18.32 20.95
N LYS A 518 6.68 -19.44 20.29
CA LYS A 518 7.76 -19.46 19.31
C LYS A 518 7.41 -18.64 18.05
N HIS A 519 6.18 -18.77 17.55
CA HIS A 519 5.80 -18.19 16.27
C HIS A 519 5.29 -16.75 16.35
N LYS A 520 5.24 -16.16 17.55
CA LYS A 520 4.88 -14.75 17.76
C LYS A 520 5.71 -13.77 16.95
N LYS A 521 7.02 -14.03 16.81
CA LYS A 521 7.97 -13.15 16.10
C LYS A 521 8.04 -13.39 14.57
N CYS A 522 7.44 -14.46 14.05
CA CYS A 522 7.44 -14.76 12.62
C CYS A 522 6.01 -14.76 12.06
N CYS A 523 5.21 -15.80 12.30
CA CYS A 523 3.86 -15.95 11.76
C CYS A 523 2.90 -14.92 12.36
N GLY A 524 3.01 -14.60 13.65
CA GLY A 524 2.18 -13.57 14.29
C GLY A 524 2.39 -12.17 13.68
N ILE A 525 3.65 -11.77 13.49
CA ILE A 525 3.99 -10.50 12.81
C ILE A 525 3.55 -10.53 11.33
N SER A 526 3.71 -11.67 10.67
CA SER A 526 3.33 -11.87 9.26
C SER A 526 1.82 -11.73 9.06
N LEU A 527 1.00 -12.32 9.93
CA LEU A 527 -0.45 -12.16 9.94
C LEU A 527 -0.86 -10.70 10.13
N GLY A 528 -0.30 -10.02 11.14
CA GLY A 528 -0.60 -8.60 11.39
C GLY A 528 -0.20 -7.67 10.25
N ARG A 529 0.72 -8.10 9.36
CA ARG A 529 1.17 -7.36 8.17
C ARG A 529 0.62 -7.92 6.86
N LEU A 530 -0.28 -8.90 6.91
CA LEU A 530 -0.77 -9.63 5.74
C LEU A 530 -1.42 -8.71 4.71
N LEU A 531 -2.17 -7.71 5.18
CA LEU A 531 -2.90 -6.77 4.34
C LEU A 531 -2.31 -5.36 4.46
N PRO A 532 -1.97 -4.70 3.33
CA PRO A 532 -1.68 -3.27 3.33
C PRO A 532 -2.96 -2.45 3.61
N ALA A 533 -2.81 -1.22 4.11
CA ALA A 533 -3.95 -0.36 4.48
C ALA A 533 -4.99 -0.20 3.36
N ALA A 534 -4.52 0.05 2.13
CA ALA A 534 -5.41 0.16 0.96
C ALA A 534 -6.24 -1.11 0.70
N ALA A 535 -5.70 -2.30 0.97
CA ALA A 535 -6.43 -3.55 0.82
C ALA A 535 -7.46 -3.75 1.94
N ILE A 536 -7.16 -3.31 3.17
CA ILE A 536 -8.12 -3.31 4.29
C ILE A 536 -9.34 -2.48 3.92
N ASP A 537 -9.12 -1.24 3.49
CA ASP A 537 -10.20 -0.33 3.09
C ASP A 537 -10.99 -0.91 1.92
N ARG A 538 -10.29 -1.48 0.93
CA ARG A 538 -10.94 -2.13 -0.22
C ARG A 538 -11.81 -3.33 0.17
N ILE A 539 -11.38 -4.15 1.13
CA ILE A 539 -12.18 -5.27 1.64
C ILE A 539 -13.45 -4.75 2.33
N ILE A 540 -13.35 -3.66 3.10
CA ILE A 540 -14.50 -3.04 3.77
C ILE A 540 -15.49 -2.49 2.75
N GLU A 541 -15.02 -1.80 1.71
CA GLU A 541 -15.85 -1.33 0.60
C GLU A 541 -16.58 -2.49 -0.10
N LEU A 542 -15.85 -3.54 -0.49
CA LEU A 542 -16.41 -4.70 -1.17
C LEU A 542 -17.42 -5.43 -0.28
N PHE A 543 -17.18 -5.53 1.03
CA PHE A 543 -18.12 -6.06 2.00
C PHE A 543 -19.45 -5.28 2.02
N LEU A 544 -19.38 -3.94 1.93
CA LEU A 544 -20.56 -3.08 1.88
C LEU A 544 -21.27 -3.11 0.51
N LEU A 545 -20.54 -3.35 -0.57
CA LEU A 545 -21.11 -3.48 -1.92
C LEU A 545 -21.81 -4.84 -2.10
N GLN A 546 -21.20 -5.93 -1.66
CA GLN A 546 -21.69 -7.31 -1.85
C GLN A 546 -22.59 -7.78 -0.69
N ARG A 547 -23.49 -6.90 -0.22
CA ARG A 547 -24.39 -7.18 0.91
C ARG A 547 -25.27 -8.41 0.60
N GLY A 548 -25.16 -9.43 1.46
CA GLY A 548 -25.95 -10.66 1.35
C GLY A 548 -25.16 -11.89 0.91
N ASP A 549 -23.94 -11.71 0.38
CA ASP A 549 -23.03 -12.83 0.15
C ASP A 549 -22.45 -13.31 1.49
N SER A 550 -23.00 -14.43 2.00
CA SER A 550 -22.57 -15.03 3.26
C SER A 550 -21.15 -15.60 3.17
N VAL A 551 -20.72 -16.06 2.00
CA VAL A 551 -19.37 -16.60 1.79
C VAL A 551 -18.38 -15.45 1.87
N TRP A 552 -18.60 -14.40 1.08
CA TRP A 552 -17.75 -13.21 1.11
C TRP A 552 -17.73 -12.56 2.50
N SER A 553 -18.88 -12.44 3.18
CA SER A 553 -18.94 -11.87 4.53
C SER A 553 -18.03 -12.60 5.52
N LYS A 554 -17.98 -13.93 5.46
CA LYS A 554 -17.09 -14.74 6.32
C LYS A 554 -15.62 -14.58 5.90
N SER A 555 -15.33 -14.56 4.60
CA SER A 555 -13.98 -14.36 4.08
C SER A 555 -13.44 -12.97 4.46
N SER A 556 -14.21 -11.90 4.29
CA SER A 556 -13.84 -10.54 4.69
C SER A 556 -13.55 -10.44 6.19
N ALA A 557 -14.43 -11.00 7.03
CA ALA A 557 -14.20 -11.03 8.47
C ALA A 557 -12.91 -11.77 8.84
N THR A 558 -12.63 -12.90 8.18
CA THR A 558 -11.42 -13.70 8.43
C THR A 558 -10.15 -12.95 7.97
N LEU A 559 -10.17 -12.37 6.78
CA LEU A 559 -9.07 -11.57 6.23
C LEU A 559 -8.74 -10.38 7.14
N LEU A 560 -9.76 -9.64 7.55
CA LEU A 560 -9.59 -8.50 8.46
C LEU A 560 -9.08 -8.98 9.82
N ARG A 561 -9.56 -10.10 10.35
CA ARG A 561 -9.06 -10.66 11.61
C ARG A 561 -7.56 -11.01 11.56
N PHE A 562 -7.06 -11.53 10.43
CA PHE A 562 -5.63 -11.79 10.26
C PHE A 562 -4.79 -10.52 10.41
N ALA A 563 -5.24 -9.40 9.81
CA ALA A 563 -4.56 -8.11 9.84
C ALA A 563 -4.88 -7.26 11.08
N ALA A 564 -5.40 -7.86 12.15
CA ALA A 564 -5.61 -7.17 13.43
C ALA A 564 -4.24 -6.79 14.07
N PRO A 565 -4.15 -5.66 14.79
CA PRO A 565 -5.24 -4.76 15.19
C PRO A 565 -5.57 -3.64 14.19
N ALA A 566 -4.72 -3.41 13.18
CA ALA A 566 -4.86 -2.27 12.26
C ALA A 566 -6.18 -2.31 11.48
N SER A 567 -6.62 -3.50 11.06
CA SER A 567 -7.90 -3.71 10.40
C SER A 567 -9.09 -3.33 11.30
N ILE A 568 -9.05 -3.68 12.59
CA ILE A 568 -10.11 -3.40 13.55
C ILE A 568 -10.31 -1.88 13.64
N GLU A 569 -9.23 -1.13 13.86
CA GLU A 569 -9.29 0.34 13.90
C GLU A 569 -9.86 0.93 12.59
N SER A 570 -9.49 0.38 11.42
CA SER A 570 -10.09 0.83 10.15
C SER A 570 -11.60 0.57 10.07
N VAL A 571 -12.08 -0.62 10.47
CA VAL A 571 -13.54 -0.90 10.49
C VAL A 571 -14.28 0.04 11.46
N PHE A 572 -13.70 0.37 12.61
CA PHE A 572 -14.27 1.34 13.55
C PHE A 572 -14.33 2.75 12.96
N ASN A 573 -13.27 3.21 12.28
CA ASN A 573 -13.27 4.50 11.60
C ASN A 573 -14.37 4.57 10.52
N HIS A 574 -14.48 3.53 9.69
CA HIS A 574 -15.58 3.43 8.72
C HIS A 574 -16.96 3.47 9.39
N LEU A 575 -17.13 2.80 10.54
CA LEU A 575 -18.39 2.81 11.29
C LEU A 575 -18.75 4.22 11.81
N ILE A 576 -17.75 4.97 12.25
CA ILE A 576 -17.91 6.32 12.80
C ILE A 576 -18.35 7.30 11.72
N ASP A 577 -17.76 7.22 10.54
CA ASP A 577 -18.02 8.13 9.42
C ASP A 577 -19.22 7.73 8.56
N GLU A 578 -19.75 6.51 8.73
CA GLU A 578 -20.84 5.96 7.93
C GLU A 578 -22.19 6.65 8.23
N ARG A 579 -22.79 7.18 7.16
CA ARG A 579 -24.06 7.92 7.18
C ARG A 579 -25.25 6.99 6.98
N ASP A 580 -25.13 5.99 6.10
CA ASP A 580 -26.21 5.05 5.78
C ASP A 580 -26.46 4.07 6.93
N ALA A 581 -27.71 3.99 7.39
CA ALA A 581 -28.07 3.16 8.53
C ALA A 581 -27.91 1.65 8.27
N ARG A 582 -28.09 1.20 7.01
CA ARG A 582 -27.93 -0.22 6.63
C ARG A 582 -26.46 -0.60 6.60
N ASN A 583 -25.60 0.26 6.04
CA ASN A 583 -24.15 0.06 6.07
C ASN A 583 -23.61 0.05 7.49
N ARG A 584 -24.06 0.99 8.33
CA ARG A 584 -23.70 1.03 9.75
C ARG A 584 -24.03 -0.28 10.47
N LEU A 585 -25.21 -0.83 10.24
CA LEU A 585 -25.59 -2.13 10.83
C LEU A 585 -24.71 -3.28 10.29
N ALA A 586 -24.35 -3.25 9.01
CA ALA A 586 -23.44 -4.23 8.41
C ALA A 586 -22.04 -4.15 9.05
N LEU A 587 -21.51 -2.94 9.27
CA LEU A 587 -20.21 -2.73 9.95
C LEU A 587 -20.25 -3.17 11.41
N ILE A 588 -21.33 -2.86 12.15
CA ILE A 588 -21.53 -3.35 13.54
C ILE A 588 -21.48 -4.88 13.58
N ARG A 589 -22.16 -5.54 12.65
CA ARG A 589 -22.13 -7.00 12.54
C ARG A 589 -20.74 -7.51 12.15
N LEU A 590 -20.06 -6.85 11.20
CA LEU A 590 -18.70 -7.22 10.80
C LEU A 590 -17.74 -7.18 11.99
N ILE A 591 -17.78 -6.11 12.79
CA ILE A 591 -16.99 -6.00 14.04
C ILE A 591 -17.31 -7.14 15.00
N GLY A 592 -18.59 -7.51 15.14
CA GLY A 592 -19.00 -8.69 15.91
C GLY A 592 -18.32 -9.99 15.45
N HIS A 593 -18.07 -10.16 14.15
CA HIS A 593 -17.35 -11.31 13.59
C HIS A 593 -15.82 -11.23 13.74
N LEU A 594 -15.24 -10.03 13.91
CA LEU A 594 -13.81 -9.88 14.21
C LEU A 594 -13.47 -10.38 15.62
N GLY A 595 -14.45 -10.37 16.53
CA GLY A 595 -14.40 -11.02 17.83
C GLY A 595 -13.81 -10.17 18.95
N LYS A 596 -13.31 -10.84 19.99
CA LYS A 596 -12.97 -10.21 21.29
C LYS A 596 -11.91 -9.11 21.22
N ALA A 597 -11.01 -9.15 20.25
CA ALA A 597 -10.02 -8.11 20.04
C ALA A 597 -10.65 -6.72 19.77
N SER A 598 -11.91 -6.68 19.36
CA SER A 598 -12.67 -5.43 19.18
C SER A 598 -13.24 -4.83 20.47
N ILE A 599 -13.23 -5.55 21.60
CA ILE A 599 -13.80 -5.06 22.87
C ILE A 599 -13.01 -3.86 23.40
N GLU A 600 -11.69 -3.95 23.41
CA GLU A 600 -10.81 -2.86 23.90
C GLU A 600 -11.03 -1.58 23.09
N VAL A 601 -11.11 -1.72 21.76
CA VAL A 601 -11.38 -0.59 20.84
C VAL A 601 -12.79 -0.04 21.08
N ALA A 602 -13.80 -0.90 21.27
CA ALA A 602 -15.16 -0.46 21.60
C ALA A 602 -15.20 0.37 22.90
N TYR A 603 -14.53 -0.05 23.96
CA TYR A 603 -14.51 0.71 25.22
C TYR A 603 -13.79 2.04 25.14
N LYS A 604 -12.76 2.15 24.29
CA LYS A 604 -12.13 3.43 23.98
C LYS A 604 -13.15 4.42 23.39
N TYR A 605 -13.96 3.98 22.43
CA TYR A 605 -14.98 4.83 21.78
C TYR A 605 -16.29 4.98 22.58
N LEU A 606 -16.52 4.20 23.63
CA LEU A 606 -17.67 4.39 24.53
C LEU A 606 -17.57 5.72 25.31
N LYS A 607 -16.35 6.28 25.42
CA LYS A 607 -16.04 7.57 26.07
C LYS A 607 -16.01 8.76 25.09
N ASP A 608 -16.40 8.56 23.83
CA ASP A 608 -16.42 9.63 22.83
C ASP A 608 -17.49 10.69 23.17
N GLU A 609 -17.22 11.96 22.88
CA GLU A 609 -18.14 13.07 23.15
C GLU A 609 -19.35 13.07 22.21
N ARG A 610 -19.22 12.48 21.03
CA ARG A 610 -20.24 12.51 19.98
C ARG A 610 -21.28 11.42 20.26
N TRP A 611 -22.51 11.82 20.59
CA TRP A 611 -23.62 10.92 20.94
C TRP A 611 -23.82 9.76 19.94
N TYR A 612 -23.68 10.02 18.63
CA TYR A 612 -23.90 9.00 17.61
C TYR A 612 -22.81 7.93 17.58
N VAL A 613 -21.57 8.27 17.99
CA VAL A 613 -20.48 7.31 18.14
C VAL A 613 -20.80 6.39 19.30
N VAL A 614 -21.05 6.94 20.49
CA VAL A 614 -21.40 6.17 21.69
C VAL A 614 -22.58 5.23 21.44
N ARG A 615 -23.64 5.72 20.75
CA ARG A 615 -24.78 4.88 20.34
C ARG A 615 -24.35 3.72 19.45
N ASN A 616 -23.49 3.95 18.45
CA ASN A 616 -23.02 2.91 17.54
C ASN A 616 -22.18 1.87 18.29
N ILE A 617 -21.34 2.33 19.22
CA ILE A 617 -20.51 1.47 20.07
C ILE A 617 -21.36 0.60 20.99
N CYS A 618 -22.46 1.11 21.55
CA CYS A 618 -23.41 0.26 22.26
C CYS A 618 -23.95 -0.86 21.36
N GLY A 619 -24.24 -0.56 20.09
CA GLY A 619 -24.60 -1.56 19.08
C GLY A 619 -23.50 -2.60 18.84
N VAL A 620 -22.24 -2.17 18.76
CA VAL A 620 -21.08 -3.07 18.65
C VAL A 620 -20.95 -3.98 19.88
N LEU A 621 -21.01 -3.42 21.08
CA LEU A 621 -20.92 -4.17 22.35
C LEU A 621 -22.06 -5.18 22.49
N ALA A 622 -23.25 -4.86 21.96
CA ALA A 622 -24.38 -5.79 21.90
C ALA A 622 -24.12 -7.01 21.00
N GLU A 623 -23.36 -6.85 19.91
CA GLU A 623 -22.96 -7.96 19.03
C GLU A 623 -21.80 -8.76 19.64
N LEU A 624 -20.84 -8.09 20.29
CA LEU A 624 -19.68 -8.73 20.92
C LEU A 624 -20.05 -9.57 22.16
N LYS A 625 -21.15 -9.25 22.84
CA LYS A 625 -21.66 -9.95 24.03
C LYS A 625 -20.60 -10.10 25.13
N ASP A 626 -19.89 -9.01 25.44
CA ASP A 626 -18.88 -8.99 26.49
C ASP A 626 -19.53 -9.23 27.88
N PRO A 627 -19.09 -10.25 28.65
CA PRO A 627 -19.57 -10.47 30.02
C PRO A 627 -19.29 -9.29 30.98
N ASP A 628 -18.28 -8.46 30.67
CA ASP A 628 -17.83 -7.32 31.48
C ASP A 628 -18.49 -5.99 31.09
N LEU A 629 -19.45 -6.02 30.17
CA LEU A 629 -20.21 -4.85 29.73
C LEU A 629 -20.86 -4.07 30.88
N ALA A 630 -21.36 -4.79 31.88
CA ALA A 630 -22.05 -4.20 33.04
C ALA A 630 -21.16 -3.22 33.82
N ASP A 631 -19.84 -3.44 33.86
CA ASP A 631 -18.92 -2.58 34.60
C ASP A 631 -18.64 -1.25 33.87
N HIS A 632 -18.93 -1.19 32.57
CA HIS A 632 -18.53 -0.09 31.69
C HIS A 632 -19.70 0.70 31.11
N ILE A 633 -20.91 0.13 31.06
CA ILE A 633 -22.04 0.69 30.30
C ILE A 633 -22.78 1.85 30.99
N VAL A 634 -22.59 2.04 32.30
CA VAL A 634 -23.33 3.04 33.11
C VAL A 634 -23.29 4.45 32.50
N PRO A 635 -22.14 5.01 32.08
CA PRO A 635 -22.11 6.35 31.47
C PRO A 635 -23.00 6.49 30.23
N ALA A 636 -23.20 5.40 29.47
CA ALA A 636 -24.08 5.39 28.31
C ALA A 636 -25.56 5.24 28.68
N LEU A 637 -25.88 4.48 29.74
CA LEU A 637 -27.24 4.42 30.31
C LEU A 637 -27.68 5.77 30.88
N GLU A 638 -26.75 6.53 31.44
CA GLU A 638 -27.01 7.83 32.07
C GLU A 638 -26.73 9.02 31.12
N HIS A 639 -26.52 8.75 29.83
CA HIS A 639 -26.17 9.77 28.84
C HIS A 639 -27.33 10.75 28.60
N HIS A 640 -27.04 12.02 28.29
CA HIS A 640 -28.07 13.05 28.10
C HIS A 640 -29.00 12.80 26.89
N ASP A 641 -28.48 12.15 25.84
CA ASP A 641 -29.25 11.77 24.65
C ASP A 641 -29.96 10.41 24.84
N ALA A 642 -31.29 10.42 24.82
CA ALA A 642 -32.12 9.23 24.98
C ALA A 642 -31.82 8.12 23.94
N ARG A 643 -31.35 8.45 22.74
CA ARG A 643 -30.99 7.45 21.73
C ARG A 643 -29.78 6.63 22.15
N VAL A 644 -28.85 7.24 22.90
CA VAL A 644 -27.69 6.55 23.48
C VAL A 644 -28.16 5.64 24.61
N GLN A 645 -28.98 6.16 25.52
CA GLN A 645 -29.55 5.38 26.62
C GLN A 645 -30.30 4.14 26.10
N GLN A 646 -31.09 4.27 25.02
CA GLN A 646 -31.82 3.15 24.44
C GLN A 646 -30.88 2.10 23.83
N ALA A 647 -29.81 2.54 23.17
CA ALA A 647 -28.80 1.63 22.64
C ALA A 647 -28.05 0.91 23.76
N ALA A 648 -27.72 1.61 24.85
CA ALA A 648 -27.07 1.06 26.03
C ALA A 648 -27.94 0.02 26.75
N LEU A 649 -29.24 0.31 26.93
CA LEU A 649 -30.21 -0.65 27.46
C LEU A 649 -30.24 -1.92 26.62
N LYS A 650 -30.42 -1.78 25.29
CA LYS A 650 -30.42 -2.94 24.37
C LYS A 650 -29.12 -3.73 24.41
N ALA A 651 -27.98 -3.06 24.51
CA ALA A 651 -26.68 -3.72 24.63
C ALA A 651 -26.58 -4.54 25.92
N LEU A 652 -26.97 -3.94 27.05
CA LEU A 652 -26.95 -4.61 28.36
C LEU A 652 -27.89 -5.83 28.38
N VAL A 653 -29.11 -5.71 27.85
CA VAL A 653 -30.06 -6.82 27.73
C VAL A 653 -29.51 -7.93 26.83
N ARG A 654 -28.97 -7.58 25.66
CA ARG A 654 -28.41 -8.56 24.71
C ARG A 654 -27.15 -9.26 25.23
N SER A 655 -26.38 -8.63 26.11
CA SER A 655 -25.21 -9.24 26.73
C SER A 655 -25.57 -10.43 27.63
N ARG A 656 -26.80 -10.44 28.20
CA ARG A 656 -27.28 -11.46 29.15
C ARG A 656 -26.33 -11.69 30.33
N THR A 657 -25.58 -10.66 30.72
CA THR A 657 -24.73 -10.72 31.91
C THR A 657 -25.59 -10.72 33.18
N VAL A 658 -25.23 -11.54 34.16
CA VAL A 658 -25.96 -11.61 35.45
C VAL A 658 -25.92 -10.29 36.23
N ARG A 659 -24.95 -9.43 35.91
CA ARG A 659 -24.82 -8.08 36.48
C ARG A 659 -25.74 -7.04 35.84
N ALA A 660 -26.48 -7.39 34.78
CA ALA A 660 -27.32 -6.45 34.05
C ALA A 660 -28.41 -5.84 34.93
N ALA A 661 -29.12 -6.67 35.70
CA ALA A 661 -30.23 -6.23 36.53
C ALA A 661 -29.84 -5.18 37.59
N PRO A 662 -28.85 -5.40 38.46
CA PRO A 662 -28.47 -4.38 39.47
C PRO A 662 -27.95 -3.09 38.82
N VAL A 663 -27.21 -3.17 37.71
CA VAL A 663 -26.74 -1.99 36.98
C VAL A 663 -27.91 -1.18 36.41
N LEU A 664 -28.88 -1.86 35.79
CA LEU A 664 -30.06 -1.23 35.25
C LEU A 664 -30.92 -0.57 36.34
N ALA A 665 -31.11 -1.25 37.48
CA ALA A 665 -31.84 -0.73 38.63
C ALA A 665 -31.17 0.55 39.20
N GLY A 666 -29.84 0.57 39.28
CA GLY A 666 -29.08 1.75 39.74
C GLY A 666 -29.20 2.97 38.83
N SER A 667 -29.46 2.78 37.54
CA SER A 667 -29.57 3.88 36.56
C SER A 667 -30.98 4.42 36.34
N LEU A 668 -32.03 3.81 36.92
CA LEU A 668 -33.44 4.14 36.65
C LEU A 668 -33.77 5.64 36.77
N LEU A 669 -33.21 6.33 37.77
CA LEU A 669 -33.46 7.75 38.04
C LEU A 669 -32.97 8.69 36.93
N LYS A 670 -32.05 8.25 36.07
CA LYS A 670 -31.46 9.07 35.00
C LYS A 670 -31.93 8.67 33.60
N LEU A 671 -32.78 7.64 33.49
CA LEU A 671 -33.33 7.20 32.21
C LEU A 671 -34.42 8.16 31.71
N ALA A 672 -34.49 8.34 30.39
CA ALA A 672 -35.59 9.04 29.74
C ALA A 672 -36.91 8.25 29.91
N PRO A 673 -38.08 8.92 29.94
CA PRO A 673 -39.36 8.28 30.28
C PRO A 673 -39.74 7.08 29.38
N ASN A 674 -39.43 7.15 28.09
CA ASN A 674 -39.72 6.07 27.13
C ASN A 674 -38.81 4.84 27.31
N ILE A 675 -37.64 5.02 27.94
CA ILE A 675 -36.64 3.96 28.15
C ILE A 675 -36.81 3.36 29.54
N LEU A 676 -37.22 4.18 30.50
CA LEU A 676 -37.58 3.78 31.85
C LEU A 676 -38.65 2.66 31.85
N ASP A 677 -39.67 2.78 31.00
CA ASP A 677 -40.72 1.77 30.91
C ASP A 677 -40.18 0.41 30.42
N GLU A 678 -39.36 0.42 29.36
CA GLU A 678 -38.67 -0.76 28.81
C GLU A 678 -37.70 -1.36 29.84
N ALA A 679 -36.98 -0.52 30.59
CA ALA A 679 -36.07 -0.96 31.65
C ALA A 679 -36.81 -1.65 32.80
N LEU A 680 -37.96 -1.12 33.23
CA LEU A 680 -38.77 -1.72 34.29
C LEU A 680 -39.42 -3.03 33.84
N ASP A 681 -39.82 -3.16 32.57
CA ASP A 681 -40.28 -4.45 32.00
C ASP A 681 -39.15 -5.49 32.01
N GLU A 682 -37.94 -5.09 31.65
CA GLU A 682 -36.79 -6.00 31.71
C GLU A 682 -36.48 -6.42 33.15
N LEU A 683 -36.51 -5.49 34.12
CA LEU A 683 -36.33 -5.84 35.54
C LEU A 683 -37.45 -6.77 36.06
N MET A 684 -38.69 -6.59 35.59
CA MET A 684 -39.82 -7.49 35.86
C MET A 684 -39.58 -8.91 35.32
N PHE A 685 -38.91 -9.02 34.17
CA PHE A 685 -38.53 -10.29 33.59
C PHE A 685 -37.36 -10.94 34.35
N LEU A 686 -36.35 -10.15 34.74
CA LEU A 686 -35.13 -10.65 35.39
C LEU A 686 -35.32 -11.02 36.87
N ARG A 687 -36.17 -10.29 37.61
CA ARG A 687 -36.54 -10.55 39.02
C ARG A 687 -35.35 -10.81 39.95
N HIS A 688 -34.31 -10.01 39.82
CA HIS A 688 -33.04 -10.28 40.46
C HIS A 688 -32.93 -9.59 41.83
N VAL A 689 -32.67 -10.34 42.90
CA VAL A 689 -32.64 -9.82 44.30
C VAL A 689 -31.80 -8.55 44.47
N LYS A 690 -30.64 -8.45 43.80
CA LYS A 690 -29.79 -7.24 43.87
C LYS A 690 -30.39 -5.97 43.25
N THR A 691 -31.61 -5.99 42.72
CA THR A 691 -32.31 -4.80 42.22
C THR A 691 -33.10 -4.08 43.30
N ILE A 692 -33.33 -4.70 44.47
CA ILE A 692 -34.22 -4.18 45.52
C ILE A 692 -33.80 -2.76 45.95
N GLU A 693 -32.53 -2.56 46.30
CA GLU A 693 -32.00 -1.26 46.72
C GLU A 693 -32.17 -0.18 45.63
N GLY A 694 -31.89 -0.52 44.36
CA GLY A 694 -32.06 0.41 43.24
C GLY A 694 -33.52 0.76 42.97
N LEU A 695 -34.44 -0.19 43.11
CA LEU A 695 -35.88 0.02 42.97
C LEU A 695 -36.44 0.89 44.11
N GLU A 696 -36.01 0.65 45.35
CA GLU A 696 -36.39 1.46 46.51
C GLU A 696 -35.90 2.91 46.37
N ALA A 697 -34.63 3.09 45.99
CA ALA A 697 -34.07 4.41 45.72
C ALA A 697 -34.80 5.14 44.59
N PHE A 698 -35.20 4.42 43.54
CA PHE A 698 -35.99 4.97 42.44
C PHE A 698 -37.37 5.46 42.91
N ILE A 699 -38.12 4.64 43.66
CA ILE A 699 -39.45 4.98 44.17
C ILE A 699 -39.39 6.16 45.15
N CYS A 700 -38.34 6.26 45.95
CA CYS A 700 -38.14 7.37 46.88
C CYS A 700 -37.57 8.64 46.22
N GLY A 701 -37.12 8.55 44.97
CA GLY A 701 -36.50 9.66 44.26
C GLY A 701 -37.50 10.69 43.72
N ALA A 702 -37.11 11.96 43.71
CA ALA A 702 -37.94 13.10 43.31
C ALA A 702 -38.34 13.12 41.81
N VAL A 703 -37.69 12.30 40.98
CA VAL A 703 -37.88 12.28 39.51
C VAL A 703 -38.82 11.16 39.06
N SER A 704 -39.20 10.24 39.96
CA SER A 704 -40.08 9.11 39.61
C SER A 704 -41.54 9.56 39.45
N ASN A 705 -42.16 9.23 38.32
CA ASN A 705 -43.59 9.49 38.12
C ASN A 705 -44.43 8.36 38.72
N LEU A 706 -45.68 8.65 39.07
CA LEU A 706 -46.58 7.69 39.75
C LEU A 706 -46.74 6.35 39.00
N ALA A 707 -46.77 6.38 37.66
CA ALA A 707 -46.94 5.18 36.84
C ALA A 707 -45.69 4.28 36.91
N ALA A 708 -44.50 4.86 36.79
CA ALA A 708 -43.23 4.17 36.90
C ALA A 708 -43.00 3.65 38.32
N SER A 709 -43.34 4.42 39.36
CA SER A 709 -43.25 3.96 40.76
C SER A 709 -44.18 2.79 41.04
N ARG A 710 -45.41 2.78 40.49
CA ARG A 710 -46.29 1.60 40.56
C ARG A 710 -45.69 0.38 39.86
N LYS A 711 -45.09 0.56 38.69
CA LYS A 711 -44.44 -0.53 37.96
C LYS A 711 -43.21 -1.06 38.71
N ALA A 712 -42.40 -0.20 39.30
CA ALA A 712 -41.28 -0.58 40.17
C ALA A 712 -41.76 -1.36 41.42
N ILE A 713 -42.87 -0.96 42.04
CA ILE A 713 -43.50 -1.72 43.13
C ILE A 713 -43.95 -3.11 42.66
N GLN A 714 -44.51 -3.22 41.45
CA GLN A 714 -44.85 -4.52 40.87
C GLN A 714 -43.60 -5.38 40.65
N VAL A 715 -42.47 -4.79 40.25
CA VAL A 715 -41.19 -5.50 40.10
C VAL A 715 -40.74 -6.04 41.46
N LEU A 716 -40.74 -5.21 42.52
CA LEU A 716 -40.41 -5.65 43.88
C LEU A 716 -41.29 -6.81 44.33
N ASN A 717 -42.60 -6.73 44.10
CA ASN A 717 -43.55 -7.78 44.44
C ASN A 717 -43.35 -9.09 43.65
N ALA A 718 -42.76 -9.01 42.46
CA ALA A 718 -42.45 -10.17 41.64
C ALA A 718 -41.13 -10.86 42.03
N ILE A 719 -40.33 -10.26 42.91
CA ILE A 719 -39.12 -10.87 43.47
C ILE A 719 -39.55 -11.75 44.65
N ASP A 720 -39.43 -13.07 44.48
CA ASP A 720 -39.90 -14.07 45.45
C ASP A 720 -38.92 -14.24 46.64
N VAL A 721 -38.62 -13.16 47.35
CA VAL A 721 -37.64 -13.11 48.45
C VAL A 721 -38.12 -12.17 49.56
N ASP A 722 -37.93 -12.54 50.83
CA ASP A 722 -38.45 -11.82 52.00
C ASP A 722 -37.91 -10.38 52.08
N GLU A 723 -36.65 -10.16 51.69
CA GLU A 723 -36.04 -8.82 51.60
C GLU A 723 -36.82 -7.86 50.67
N ALA A 724 -37.48 -8.38 49.63
CA ALA A 724 -38.31 -7.56 48.75
C ALA A 724 -39.64 -7.17 49.42
N LEU A 725 -40.19 -8.04 50.26
CA LEU A 725 -41.39 -7.77 51.07
C LEU A 725 -41.10 -6.77 52.17
N GLU A 726 -39.94 -6.89 52.82
CA GLU A 726 -39.46 -5.90 53.79
C GLU A 726 -39.34 -4.51 53.14
N SER A 727 -38.76 -4.42 51.94
CA SER A 727 -38.68 -3.15 51.19
C SER A 727 -40.07 -2.61 50.81
N LEU A 728 -41.04 -3.45 50.46
CA LEU A 728 -42.42 -2.98 50.27
C LEU A 728 -43.04 -2.45 51.59
N ALA A 729 -42.73 -3.06 52.73
CA ALA A 729 -43.17 -2.60 54.03
C ALA A 729 -42.49 -1.27 54.45
N THR A 730 -41.20 -1.08 54.16
CA THR A 730 -40.51 0.21 54.38
C THR A 730 -41.15 1.33 53.55
N LEU A 731 -41.45 1.06 52.27
CA LEU A 731 -42.14 2.00 51.39
C LEU A 731 -43.55 2.33 51.89
N LEU A 732 -44.30 1.36 52.41
CA LEU A 732 -45.62 1.58 53.00
C LEU A 732 -45.57 2.49 54.24
N ARG A 733 -44.55 2.31 55.09
CA ARG A 733 -44.31 3.09 56.32
C ARG A 733 -43.75 4.49 56.06
N ASN A 734 -43.16 4.73 54.89
CA ASN A 734 -42.53 6.01 54.58
C ASN A 734 -43.56 7.12 54.35
N GLU A 735 -43.78 7.96 55.37
CA GLU A 735 -44.75 9.07 55.34
C GLU A 735 -44.44 10.16 54.32
N LYS A 736 -43.18 10.24 53.84
CA LYS A 736 -42.77 11.23 52.84
C LYS A 736 -43.28 10.89 51.43
N LEU A 737 -43.63 9.62 51.19
CA LEU A 737 -44.15 9.18 49.90
C LEU A 737 -45.62 9.53 49.75
N GLU A 738 -46.04 9.80 48.51
CA GLU A 738 -47.44 10.04 48.20
C GLU A 738 -48.32 8.87 48.62
N ILE A 739 -49.51 9.17 49.16
CA ILE A 739 -50.46 8.16 49.64
C ILE A 739 -50.81 7.11 48.57
N ILE A 740 -50.79 7.49 47.29
CA ILE A 740 -51.09 6.60 46.17
C ILE A 740 -49.99 5.55 45.96
N VAL A 741 -48.72 5.93 46.12
CA VAL A 741 -47.56 5.02 46.03
C VAL A 741 -47.57 4.07 47.22
N ARG A 742 -47.81 4.59 48.43
CA ARG A 742 -47.95 3.78 49.66
C ARG A 742 -49.10 2.78 49.55
N ARG A 743 -50.26 3.20 49.04
CA ARG A 743 -51.39 2.30 48.77
C ARG A 743 -51.05 1.22 47.74
N ALA A 744 -50.22 1.52 46.73
CA ALA A 744 -49.76 0.52 45.77
C ALA A 744 -48.86 -0.53 46.44
N ALA A 745 -47.96 -0.13 47.34
CA ALA A 745 -47.16 -1.06 48.15
C ALA A 745 -48.03 -1.93 49.07
N LEU A 746 -49.06 -1.34 49.71
CA LEU A 746 -50.05 -2.07 50.50
C LEU A 746 -50.78 -3.12 49.64
N GLN A 747 -51.21 -2.76 48.44
CA GLN A 747 -51.89 -3.68 47.52
C GLN A 747 -50.97 -4.81 47.07
N ALA A 748 -49.69 -4.52 46.80
CA ALA A 748 -48.69 -5.53 46.47
C ALA A 748 -48.54 -6.55 47.61
N LEU A 749 -48.28 -6.08 48.83
CA LEU A 749 -48.20 -6.94 50.03
C LEU A 749 -49.48 -7.74 50.26
N SER A 750 -50.65 -7.11 50.11
CA SER A 750 -51.96 -7.77 50.31
C SER A 750 -52.25 -8.87 49.28
N ASN A 751 -51.71 -8.73 48.07
CA ASN A 751 -51.85 -9.73 47.02
C ASN A 751 -50.88 -10.91 47.21
N ASN A 752 -49.78 -10.70 47.94
CA ASN A 752 -48.86 -11.76 48.31
C ASN A 752 -49.41 -12.56 49.50
N ARG A 753 -49.47 -13.88 49.36
CA ARG A 753 -50.07 -14.79 50.37
C ARG A 753 -49.02 -15.47 51.26
N SER A 754 -47.77 -15.02 51.23
CA SER A 754 -46.73 -15.53 52.13
C SER A 754 -47.01 -15.19 53.58
N ASP A 755 -46.56 -16.05 54.51
CA ASP A 755 -46.72 -15.82 55.94
C ASP A 755 -45.98 -14.53 56.38
N GLU A 756 -44.84 -14.23 55.75
CA GLU A 756 -44.08 -13.00 56.00
C GLU A 756 -44.85 -11.74 55.56
N ALA A 757 -45.50 -11.75 54.38
CA ALA A 757 -46.33 -10.62 53.95
C ALA A 757 -47.50 -10.39 54.92
N ILE A 758 -48.11 -11.46 55.44
CA ILE A 758 -49.18 -11.38 56.44
C ILE A 758 -48.64 -10.77 57.74
N ALA A 759 -47.48 -11.23 58.23
CA ALA A 759 -46.84 -10.72 59.44
C ALA A 759 -46.53 -9.21 59.33
N LEU A 760 -45.97 -8.77 58.20
CA LEU A 760 -45.67 -7.36 57.93
C LEU A 760 -46.94 -6.50 57.86
N LEU A 761 -48.03 -7.02 57.28
CA LEU A 761 -49.34 -6.36 57.26
C LEU A 761 -49.98 -6.29 58.64
N GLU A 762 -49.89 -7.34 59.46
CA GLU A 762 -50.38 -7.35 60.85
C GLU A 762 -49.63 -6.33 61.72
N GLU A 763 -48.32 -6.22 61.53
CA GLU A 763 -47.51 -5.21 62.21
C GLU A 763 -47.94 -3.80 61.79
N PHE A 764 -48.17 -3.57 60.50
CA PHE A 764 -48.60 -2.26 60.00
C PHE A 764 -50.04 -1.92 60.44
N ALA A 765 -50.96 -2.89 60.48
CA ALA A 765 -52.35 -2.67 60.90
C ALA A 765 -52.49 -2.28 62.39
N LYS A 766 -51.47 -2.52 63.22
CA LYS A 766 -51.41 -2.04 64.62
C LYS A 766 -51.15 -0.54 64.70
N THR A 767 -50.66 0.08 63.63
CA THR A 767 -50.46 1.54 63.55
C THR A 767 -51.79 2.28 63.32
N HIS A 768 -51.77 3.61 63.42
CA HIS A 768 -52.97 4.43 63.24
C HIS A 768 -52.93 5.18 61.90
N GLY A 769 -54.04 5.14 61.14
CA GLY A 769 -54.22 5.91 59.91
C GLY A 769 -55.08 5.20 58.86
N PRO A 770 -55.47 5.90 57.79
CA PRO A 770 -56.40 5.37 56.78
C PRO A 770 -55.85 4.13 56.05
N LEU A 771 -54.53 4.05 55.84
CA LEU A 771 -53.90 2.88 55.22
C LEU A 771 -53.79 1.69 56.19
N ALA A 772 -53.75 1.92 57.51
CA ALA A 772 -53.73 0.85 58.51
C ALA A 772 -55.09 0.15 58.60
N ASP A 773 -56.18 0.92 58.52
CA ASP A 773 -57.54 0.37 58.40
C ASP A 773 -57.72 -0.44 57.10
N GLU A 774 -57.19 0.06 55.98
CA GLU A 774 -57.16 -0.66 54.71
C GLU A 774 -56.38 -1.99 54.81
N ALA A 775 -55.23 -2.00 55.49
CA ALA A 775 -54.44 -3.20 55.75
C ALA A 775 -55.20 -4.21 56.62
N GLY A 776 -55.83 -3.76 57.70
CA GLY A 776 -56.67 -4.61 58.56
C GLY A 776 -57.86 -5.22 57.82
N ASN A 777 -58.46 -4.47 56.89
CA ASN A 777 -59.53 -4.98 56.01
C ASN A 777 -59.00 -5.99 54.98
N ALA A 778 -57.80 -5.79 54.43
CA ALA A 778 -57.16 -6.75 53.53
C ALA A 778 -56.86 -8.08 54.24
N LEU A 779 -56.34 -8.03 55.48
CA LEU A 779 -56.09 -9.21 56.31
C LEU A 779 -57.38 -10.00 56.60
N LYS A 780 -58.49 -9.32 56.94
CA LYS A 780 -59.80 -9.96 57.14
C LYS A 780 -60.31 -10.66 55.88
N LYS A 781 -60.09 -10.05 54.71
CA LYS A 781 -60.44 -10.66 53.41
C LYS A 781 -59.58 -11.88 53.10
N ALA A 782 -58.28 -11.82 53.40
CA ALA A 782 -57.37 -12.96 53.23
C ALA A 782 -57.72 -14.12 54.18
N ALA A 783 -58.12 -13.83 55.42
CA ALA A 783 -58.55 -14.81 56.41
C ALA A 783 -59.90 -15.47 56.09
N GLY A 784 -60.83 -14.74 55.45
CA GLY A 784 -62.13 -15.27 55.02
C GLY A 784 -62.11 -16.03 53.69
N ALA A 785 -60.97 -16.09 53.01
CA ALA A 785 -60.77 -16.81 51.74
C ALA A 785 -59.93 -18.09 51.87
N LYS A 786 -59.41 -18.38 53.08
CA LYS A 786 -58.93 -19.70 53.50
C LYS A 786 -60.12 -20.52 53.99
#